data_AF-A0A2B4RQC5-F1
#
_entry.id   AF-A0A2B4RQC5-F1
#
_cell.length_a   1.000
_cell.length_b   1.000
_cell.length_c   1.000
_cell.angle_alpha   90.00
_cell.angle_beta   90.00
_cell.angle_gamma   90.00
#
_symmetry.space_group_name_H-M   'P 1'
#
loop_
_entity.id
_entity.type
_entity.pdbx_description
1 polymer ?
#
loop_
_entity_poly.entity_id
_entity_poly.type
_entity_poly.pdbx_seq_one_letter_code
_entity_poly.pdbx_strand_id
1 'polypeptide(L)'
;MRRNPNYFNVNKHVKICSKHFSPEDFINPDAKKRRLKRNAVPSIFAWSKERPQTVARSAVEKLNTSRQEEEEATDTASEGEGDETLNMSGLTLTSRKTQTQEDDFCELTDISHRIPCLHSFSVYHLLSKCTTLSKEEKLFTHYTGFNSYVDFMNTLRFLLPNLDRKNLIYWDSEAGKSSVIDIEKLFEEGETEGENDCVERESTMTRPSAHKLSVEDEFLMLLMKLRMGLSNIDLAERFCVSESTVNNINLTWVNFVYNVLGSLKIWPHRDIIIKHSPEEFIKKYPNTIVIVDATELKIQVPSSLQKHSESYSTYKSNTTFKSLVGVDPNGGIMFVSQLFEGSISDKQIVQRSGFLETVKQKVQCGELKEGDAIMADKGFDIGDDLAKLKLKLNIPPFLKDKVGFEEGDVIKTQTIARHRIHVERAIDEDLTHFLQTFQRESFEDNTMLIIFGDHGHRFADLRKTIQGKLEERFPLMSITLPKWFPDKYSDLHKNLRQNSRVLTSPYDVYATLRHILSYPQYPSEIITGQSLFSRIDERNRTCASAGVEDHWCPCLDLEAVSLEEPEVTETAKFVVTFINGLTSQNDELRQLCQRLKLKEIKSAFREMPKEAMQRFVDTKRGANDECDYCAVVLGEKSVNTLAKDTLYQLQFVTSPNEGFYEASVRMKKGVPSLPGDVNGLIQFDLKIERYTTPAHQHVAS
;
A
#
# COMPACT_ATOMS: atom_id res chain seq x y z
N MET A 1 -18.74 -17.25 27.48
CA MET A 1 -19.22 -15.91 27.89
C MET A 1 -19.39 -15.85 29.41
N ARG A 2 -18.50 -15.14 30.12
CA ARG A 2 -18.78 -14.70 31.51
C ARG A 2 -19.34 -13.28 31.40
N ARG A 3 -20.60 -13.07 31.77
CA ARG A 3 -21.20 -11.72 31.78
C ARG A 3 -20.61 -10.90 32.93
N ASN A 4 -20.31 -9.64 32.65
CA ASN A 4 -19.76 -8.67 33.58
C ASN A 4 -20.69 -8.51 34.81
N PRO A 5 -20.20 -8.71 36.05
CA PRO A 5 -21.03 -8.71 37.26
C PRO A 5 -21.68 -7.36 37.56
N ASN A 6 -21.24 -6.27 36.93
CA ASN A 6 -21.81 -4.94 37.14
C ASN A 6 -23.20 -4.75 36.51
N TYR A 7 -23.64 -5.64 35.60
CA TYR A 7 -24.91 -5.51 34.87
C TYR A 7 -25.94 -6.59 35.19
N PHE A 8 -25.67 -7.52 36.11
CA PHE A 8 -26.61 -8.58 36.50
C PHE A 8 -26.70 -8.71 38.03
N ASN A 9 -27.71 -8.06 38.62
CA ASN A 9 -27.89 -8.01 40.06
C ASN A 9 -28.77 -9.17 40.55
N VAL A 10 -28.17 -10.20 41.15
CA VAL A 10 -28.88 -11.38 41.65
C VAL A 10 -29.64 -11.00 42.93
N ASN A 11 -30.95 -10.76 42.79
CA ASN A 11 -31.84 -10.50 43.93
C ASN A 11 -32.77 -11.70 44.22
N LYS A 12 -33.53 -11.64 45.33
CA LYS A 12 -34.43 -12.72 45.78
C LYS A 12 -35.52 -13.13 44.78
N HIS A 13 -35.76 -12.31 43.76
CA HIS A 13 -36.75 -12.52 42.70
C HIS A 13 -36.16 -13.16 41.43
N VAL A 14 -34.83 -13.24 41.31
CA VAL A 14 -34.17 -13.98 40.22
C VAL A 14 -34.35 -15.48 40.47
N LYS A 15 -35.03 -16.17 39.54
CA LYS A 15 -35.27 -17.62 39.59
C LYS A 15 -34.64 -18.27 38.37
N ILE A 16 -33.96 -19.40 38.58
CA ILE A 16 -33.41 -20.25 37.52
C ILE A 16 -34.26 -21.52 37.45
N CYS A 17 -34.59 -21.97 36.23
CA CYS A 17 -35.38 -23.18 36.04
C CYS A 17 -34.65 -24.41 36.60
N SER A 18 -35.36 -25.29 37.30
CA SER A 18 -34.79 -26.53 37.86
C SER A 18 -34.23 -27.50 36.81
N LYS A 19 -34.59 -27.32 35.53
CA LYS A 19 -34.07 -28.11 34.41
C LYS A 19 -32.60 -27.86 34.08
N HIS A 20 -32.00 -26.79 34.62
CA HIS A 20 -30.58 -26.48 34.41
C HIS A 20 -29.64 -27.16 35.43
N PHE A 21 -30.19 -27.94 36.35
CA PHE A 21 -29.44 -28.66 37.39
C PHE A 21 -29.56 -30.17 37.14
N SER A 22 -28.50 -30.91 37.46
CA SER A 22 -28.51 -32.36 37.39
C SER A 22 -29.35 -32.97 38.53
N PRO A 23 -29.85 -34.21 38.42
CA PRO A 23 -30.56 -34.87 39.51
C PRO A 23 -29.77 -34.95 40.82
N GLU A 24 -28.44 -35.00 40.74
CA GLU A 24 -27.53 -35.10 41.89
C GLU A 24 -27.39 -33.79 42.68
N ASP A 25 -27.76 -32.67 42.06
CA ASP A 25 -27.75 -31.34 42.69
C ASP A 25 -28.91 -31.13 43.67
N PHE A 26 -29.89 -32.05 43.68
CA PHE A 26 -31.03 -32.01 44.58
C PHE A 26 -30.76 -32.84 45.85
N ILE A 27 -31.27 -32.36 46.99
CA ILE A 27 -31.17 -33.08 48.28
C ILE A 27 -32.02 -34.36 48.25
N ASN A 28 -33.17 -34.31 47.57
CA ASN A 28 -34.02 -35.46 47.31
C ASN A 28 -34.69 -35.27 45.92
N PRO A 29 -34.20 -35.95 44.88
CA PRO A 29 -34.64 -35.73 43.50
C PRO A 29 -36.09 -36.16 43.23
N ASP A 30 -36.65 -37.06 44.05
CA ASP A 30 -37.97 -37.65 43.80
C ASP A 30 -39.11 -36.97 44.59
N ALA A 31 -38.79 -35.97 45.41
CA ALA A 31 -39.80 -35.23 46.17
C ALA A 31 -40.62 -34.27 45.29
N LYS A 32 -41.93 -34.13 45.60
CA LYS A 32 -42.83 -33.15 44.94
C LYS A 32 -42.35 -31.69 45.03
N LYS A 33 -41.57 -31.35 46.06
CA LYS A 33 -40.86 -30.06 46.19
C LYS A 33 -39.36 -30.31 46.26
N ARG A 34 -38.70 -30.27 45.10
CA ARG A 34 -37.25 -30.49 44.97
C ARG A 34 -36.49 -29.28 45.52
N ARG A 35 -35.53 -29.52 46.43
CA ARG A 35 -34.63 -28.50 47.01
C ARG A 35 -33.21 -28.78 46.57
N LEU A 36 -32.50 -27.73 46.14
CA LEU A 36 -31.10 -27.81 45.75
C LEU A 36 -30.18 -27.91 46.98
N LYS A 37 -29.05 -28.58 46.81
CA LYS A 37 -27.94 -28.54 47.76
C LYS A 37 -27.36 -27.13 47.82
N ARG A 38 -26.77 -26.76 48.96
CA ARG A 38 -26.34 -25.36 49.26
C ARG A 38 -25.33 -24.80 48.26
N ASN A 39 -24.56 -25.67 47.58
CA ASN A 39 -23.51 -25.30 46.63
C ASN A 39 -23.83 -25.74 45.19
N ALA A 40 -25.07 -26.13 44.90
CA ALA A 40 -25.47 -26.54 43.56
C ALA A 40 -25.37 -25.37 42.57
N VAL A 41 -24.70 -25.60 41.45
CA VAL A 41 -24.55 -24.65 40.34
C VAL A 41 -25.20 -25.21 39.09
N PRO A 42 -25.99 -24.43 38.34
CA PRO A 42 -26.61 -24.91 37.12
C PRO A 42 -25.53 -25.18 36.07
N SER A 43 -25.56 -26.36 35.47
CA SER A 43 -24.51 -26.89 34.58
C SER A 43 -25.06 -27.37 33.22
N ILE A 44 -26.38 -27.56 33.12
CA ILE A 44 -27.04 -28.07 31.91
C ILE A 44 -27.53 -26.89 31.07
N PHE A 45 -26.79 -26.59 30.01
CA PHE A 45 -27.14 -25.58 29.01
C PHE A 45 -27.04 -26.15 27.60
N ALA A 46 -27.65 -25.49 26.61
CA ALA A 46 -27.69 -25.96 25.23
C ALA A 46 -26.28 -26.16 24.60
N TRP A 47 -25.27 -25.43 25.11
CA TRP A 47 -23.88 -25.52 24.71
C TRP A 47 -23.03 -26.54 25.50
N SER A 48 -23.62 -27.26 26.47
CA SER A 48 -22.92 -28.26 27.30
C SER A 48 -22.87 -29.67 26.68
N LYS A 49 -23.42 -29.89 25.47
CA LYS A 49 -23.36 -31.20 24.80
C LYS A 49 -22.00 -31.36 24.10
N GLU A 50 -21.16 -32.25 24.62
CA GLU A 50 -19.88 -32.62 24.03
C GLU A 50 -20.03 -33.18 22.60
N ARG A 51 -19.09 -32.81 21.73
CA ARG A 51 -18.90 -33.39 20.38
C ARG A 51 -18.22 -34.77 20.50
N PRO A 52 -18.49 -35.74 19.61
CA PRO A 52 -17.84 -37.04 19.65
C PRO A 52 -16.34 -36.95 19.34
N GLN A 53 -15.53 -37.76 20.04
CA GLN A 53 -14.09 -37.89 19.83
C GLN A 53 -13.73 -38.41 18.43
N THR A 54 -12.92 -37.65 17.69
CA THR A 54 -12.19 -38.12 16.51
C THR A 54 -10.84 -38.72 16.90
N VAL A 55 -10.57 -39.92 16.38
CA VAL A 55 -9.36 -40.73 16.58
C VAL A 55 -8.10 -40.03 16.08
N ALA A 56 -7.03 -40.07 16.88
CA ALA A 56 -5.74 -39.45 16.60
C ALA A 56 -5.04 -40.06 15.38
N ARG A 57 -4.59 -39.21 14.43
CA ARG A 57 -3.68 -39.59 13.34
C ARG A 57 -2.24 -39.26 13.74
N SER A 58 -1.39 -40.28 13.85
CA SER A 58 0.04 -40.19 14.21
C SER A 58 0.95 -39.52 13.16
N ALA A 59 0.38 -38.79 12.20
CA ALA A 59 1.13 -38.06 11.18
C ALA A 59 1.58 -36.67 11.66
N VAL A 60 0.89 -36.09 12.66
CA VAL A 60 1.19 -34.76 13.21
C VAL A 60 2.44 -34.78 14.10
N GLU A 61 2.73 -35.91 14.74
CA GLU A 61 3.89 -36.03 15.64
C GLU A 61 5.22 -36.07 14.85
N LYS A 62 5.22 -36.66 13.64
CA LYS A 62 6.38 -36.63 12.72
C LYS A 62 6.63 -35.26 12.08
N LEU A 63 5.58 -34.44 11.95
CA LEU A 63 5.66 -33.06 11.45
C LEU A 63 6.17 -32.07 12.51
N ASN A 64 6.00 -32.37 13.80
CA ASN A 64 6.48 -31.51 14.87
C ASN A 64 7.97 -31.70 15.19
N THR A 65 8.55 -32.88 14.93
CA THR A 65 10.00 -33.09 15.11
C THR A 65 10.82 -32.43 14.01
N SER A 66 10.28 -32.32 12.78
CA SER A 66 10.90 -31.61 11.66
C SER A 66 10.78 -30.09 11.77
N ARG A 67 9.87 -29.58 12.61
CA ARG A 67 9.65 -28.15 12.84
C ARG A 67 10.60 -27.51 13.85
N GLN A 68 11.35 -28.28 14.63
CA GLN A 68 12.33 -27.74 15.58
C GLN A 68 13.70 -27.47 14.97
N GLU A 69 13.98 -27.92 13.76
CA GLU A 69 15.29 -27.70 13.09
C GLU A 69 15.26 -26.55 12.06
N GLU A 70 14.11 -25.94 11.77
CA GLU A 70 14.00 -24.78 10.85
C GLU A 70 13.49 -23.48 11.51
N GLU A 71 13.19 -23.48 12.81
CA GLU A 71 12.74 -22.28 13.56
C GLU A 71 13.89 -21.32 14.00
N GLU A 72 15.05 -21.33 13.33
CA GLU A 72 16.14 -20.36 13.57
C GLU A 72 16.27 -19.23 12.54
N ALA A 73 15.41 -19.17 11.51
CA ALA A 73 15.39 -18.02 10.61
C ALA A 73 14.06 -17.86 9.88
N THR A 74 13.09 -17.16 10.51
CA THR A 74 12.20 -16.15 9.88
C THR A 74 11.08 -15.79 10.85
N ASP A 75 11.28 -14.71 11.62
CA ASP A 75 10.22 -14.08 12.42
C ASP A 75 9.75 -12.79 11.74
N THR A 76 8.61 -12.86 11.05
CA THR A 76 7.65 -11.74 10.95
C THR A 76 6.25 -12.28 10.68
N ALA A 77 5.43 -12.29 11.74
CA ALA A 77 3.98 -12.47 11.70
C ALA A 77 3.27 -11.11 11.64
N SER A 78 2.14 -11.03 10.92
CA SER A 78 1.02 -10.08 11.11
C SER A 78 -0.13 -10.56 10.20
N GLU A 79 -1.12 -11.29 10.73
CA GLU A 79 -2.45 -10.81 11.18
C GLU A 79 -3.33 -10.31 10.02
N GLY A 80 -4.17 -11.22 9.50
CA GLY A 80 -5.13 -10.97 8.44
C GLY A 80 -6.57 -10.86 8.95
N GLU A 81 -7.31 -9.93 8.38
CA GLU A 81 -8.76 -9.75 8.52
C GLU A 81 -9.52 -10.86 7.76
N GLY A 82 -10.49 -11.48 8.43
CA GLY A 82 -11.46 -12.37 7.81
C GLY A 82 -12.85 -11.74 7.82
N ASP A 83 -13.47 -11.64 6.64
CA ASP A 83 -14.88 -11.25 6.49
C ASP A 83 -15.74 -12.53 6.44
N GLU A 84 -16.63 -12.70 7.42
CA GLU A 84 -17.57 -13.83 7.48
C GLU A 84 -18.89 -13.47 6.78
N THR A 85 -19.21 -14.29 5.78
CA THR A 85 -20.51 -14.34 5.11
C THR A 85 -21.67 -14.57 6.10
N LEU A 86 -22.63 -13.63 6.16
CA LEU A 86 -23.91 -13.83 6.83
C LEU A 86 -25.00 -14.23 5.82
N ASN A 87 -25.51 -15.45 6.00
CA ASN A 87 -26.68 -15.98 5.34
C ASN A 87 -27.91 -15.72 6.23
N MET A 88 -28.93 -14.98 5.79
CA MET A 88 -30.23 -14.93 6.47
C MET A 88 -31.38 -14.72 5.49
N SER A 89 -32.13 -15.81 5.31
CA SER A 89 -33.40 -15.93 4.62
C SER A 89 -34.59 -15.37 5.43
N GLY A 90 -35.51 -14.64 4.78
CA GLY A 90 -36.90 -14.47 5.25
C GLY A 90 -37.41 -13.02 5.31
N LEU A 91 -38.25 -12.65 4.34
CA LEU A 91 -38.93 -11.34 4.19
C LEU A 91 -39.70 -10.85 5.43
N THR A 92 -39.84 -9.52 5.60
CA THR A 92 -41.12 -8.75 5.45
C THR A 92 -40.85 -7.24 5.36
N LEU A 93 -41.57 -6.56 4.45
CA LEU A 93 -41.54 -5.12 4.11
C LEU A 93 -41.79 -4.14 5.28
N THR A 94 -41.23 -2.92 5.18
CA THR A 94 -42.02 -1.66 4.99
C THR A 94 -41.11 -0.48 4.64
N SER A 95 -41.43 0.19 3.52
CA SER A 95 -40.82 1.44 3.04
C SER A 95 -41.85 2.58 3.10
N ARG A 96 -41.43 3.76 3.57
CA ARG A 96 -42.02 5.12 3.40
C ARG A 96 -40.91 6.12 3.72
N LYS A 97 -40.67 7.27 3.07
CA LYS A 97 -41.14 8.09 1.93
C LYS A 97 -39.94 9.04 1.67
N THR A 98 -39.62 9.57 0.49
CA THR A 98 -40.38 10.54 -0.31
C THR A 98 -39.75 10.68 -1.70
N GLN A 99 -40.61 10.64 -2.73
CA GLN A 99 -40.40 11.13 -4.10
C GLN A 99 -41.08 12.51 -4.25
N THR A 100 -40.56 13.33 -5.16
CA THR A 100 -41.27 14.36 -5.95
C THR A 100 -41.00 13.96 -7.41
N GLN A 101 -41.94 13.42 -8.20
CA GLN A 101 -43.21 13.90 -8.77
C GLN A 101 -43.00 14.89 -9.94
N GLU A 102 -43.55 14.51 -11.10
CA GLU A 102 -43.44 15.01 -12.51
C GLU A 102 -42.58 14.04 -13.36
N ASP A 103 -43.10 13.07 -14.12
CA ASP A 103 -44.43 12.88 -14.71
C ASP A 103 -44.77 11.38 -14.86
N ASP A 104 -45.92 10.97 -14.31
CA ASP A 104 -46.68 9.78 -14.68
C ASP A 104 -47.72 10.19 -15.74
N PHE A 105 -47.71 9.53 -16.90
CA PHE A 105 -48.92 9.37 -17.72
C PHE A 105 -48.82 8.09 -18.55
N CYS A 106 -49.32 6.98 -17.99
CA CYS A 106 -50.18 6.05 -18.72
C CYS A 106 -50.78 5.02 -17.72
N GLU A 107 -51.95 5.32 -17.16
CA GLU A 107 -52.85 4.26 -16.69
C GLU A 107 -53.69 3.78 -17.87
N LEU A 108 -53.28 2.68 -18.48
CA LEU A 108 -54.17 1.78 -19.21
C LEU A 108 -53.78 0.35 -18.81
N THR A 109 -54.65 -0.26 -18.01
CA THR A 109 -54.83 -1.70 -17.77
C THR A 109 -53.87 -2.61 -18.56
N ASP A 110 -52.75 -3.01 -17.94
CA ASP A 110 -51.85 -3.98 -18.57
C ASP A 110 -51.93 -5.32 -17.84
N ILE A 111 -52.57 -6.27 -18.51
CA ILE A 111 -52.31 -7.69 -18.38
C ILE A 111 -50.78 -7.84 -18.40
N SER A 112 -50.21 -8.57 -17.42
CA SER A 112 -48.77 -8.84 -17.36
C SER A 112 -48.28 -9.60 -18.60
N HIS A 113 -48.10 -8.90 -19.70
CA HIS A 113 -47.17 -9.24 -20.74
C HIS A 113 -45.81 -8.79 -20.23
N ARG A 114 -45.03 -9.72 -19.68
CA ARG A 114 -43.57 -9.55 -19.71
C ARG A 114 -43.18 -9.48 -21.18
N ILE A 115 -43.19 -8.29 -21.77
CA ILE A 115 -42.62 -8.06 -23.09
C ILE A 115 -41.12 -8.33 -22.90
N PRO A 116 -40.54 -9.36 -23.55
CA PRO A 116 -39.10 -9.54 -23.52
C PRO A 116 -38.45 -8.26 -24.05
N CYS A 117 -37.55 -7.68 -23.26
CA CYS A 117 -36.64 -6.66 -23.77
C CYS A 117 -35.80 -7.32 -24.87
N LEU A 118 -36.13 -7.06 -26.14
CA LEU A 118 -35.40 -7.56 -27.31
C LEU A 118 -34.07 -6.83 -27.54
N HIS A 119 -33.67 -5.92 -26.65
CA HIS A 119 -32.41 -5.20 -26.76
C HIS A 119 -31.26 -6.11 -26.36
N SER A 120 -30.63 -6.72 -27.36
CA SER A 120 -29.29 -7.31 -27.21
C SER A 120 -28.27 -6.17 -27.25
N PHE A 121 -27.44 -6.11 -26.21
CA PHE A 121 -26.28 -5.24 -26.20
C PHE A 121 -25.32 -5.68 -27.32
N SER A 122 -24.86 -4.72 -28.11
CA SER A 122 -24.02 -4.96 -29.28
C SER A 122 -23.23 -3.70 -29.60
N VAL A 123 -22.20 -3.84 -30.44
CA VAL A 123 -21.45 -2.72 -31.00
C VAL A 123 -22.38 -1.79 -31.78
N TYR A 124 -23.35 -2.34 -32.52
CA TYR A 124 -24.36 -1.54 -33.21
C TYR A 124 -25.23 -0.74 -32.24
N HIS A 125 -25.67 -1.37 -31.14
CA HIS A 125 -26.40 -0.66 -30.08
C HIS A 125 -25.56 0.48 -29.51
N LEU A 126 -24.28 0.24 -29.21
CA LEU A 126 -23.37 1.25 -28.69
C LEU A 126 -23.24 2.44 -29.64
N LEU A 127 -22.99 2.17 -30.92
CA LEU A 127 -22.90 3.18 -31.99
C LEU A 127 -24.21 3.96 -32.15
N SER A 128 -25.37 3.32 -32.01
CA SER A 128 -26.67 4.03 -32.08
C SER A 128 -26.84 5.11 -31.00
N LYS A 129 -26.10 4.99 -29.88
CA LYS A 129 -26.08 5.98 -28.78
C LYS A 129 -25.01 7.06 -28.97
N CYS A 130 -24.02 6.82 -29.83
CA CYS A 130 -22.92 7.71 -30.16
C CYS A 130 -23.37 8.86 -31.09
N THR A 131 -24.27 9.70 -30.60
CA THR A 131 -24.82 10.85 -31.34
C THR A 131 -23.82 12.01 -31.51
N THR A 132 -22.72 12.00 -30.76
CA THR A 132 -21.62 12.98 -30.81
C THR A 132 -20.29 12.29 -30.56
N LEU A 133 -19.17 12.88 -31.04
CA LEU A 133 -17.82 12.34 -30.80
C LEU A 133 -17.51 12.18 -29.30
N SER A 134 -17.89 13.15 -28.46
CA SER A 134 -17.71 13.06 -27.01
C SER A 134 -18.51 11.91 -26.37
N LYS A 135 -19.70 11.59 -26.90
CA LYS A 135 -20.47 10.42 -26.44
C LYS A 135 -19.83 9.12 -26.91
N GLU A 136 -19.29 9.09 -28.12
CA GLU A 136 -18.54 7.93 -28.63
C GLU A 136 -17.34 7.65 -27.73
N GLU A 137 -16.50 8.65 -27.49
CA GLU A 137 -15.33 8.55 -26.64
C GLU A 137 -15.71 8.06 -25.24
N LYS A 138 -16.72 8.67 -24.61
CA LYS A 138 -17.20 8.27 -23.29
C LYS A 138 -17.65 6.81 -23.24
N LEU A 139 -18.43 6.37 -24.23
CA LEU A 139 -19.01 5.02 -24.26
C LEU A 139 -17.95 3.97 -24.58
N PHE A 140 -17.14 4.17 -25.62
CA PHE A 140 -16.10 3.23 -25.99
C PHE A 140 -15.02 3.14 -24.91
N THR A 141 -14.61 4.26 -24.30
CA THR A 141 -13.62 4.24 -23.22
C THR A 141 -14.14 3.45 -22.02
N HIS A 142 -15.43 3.63 -21.68
CA HIS A 142 -16.06 2.93 -20.57
C HIS A 142 -16.17 1.42 -20.80
N TYR A 143 -16.71 0.99 -21.95
CA TYR A 143 -17.00 -0.42 -22.20
C TYR A 143 -15.82 -1.23 -22.77
N THR A 144 -14.92 -0.57 -23.51
CA THR A 144 -13.84 -1.25 -24.25
C THR A 144 -12.44 -0.85 -23.80
N GLY A 145 -12.29 0.33 -23.19
CA GLY A 145 -10.99 0.94 -22.91
C GLY A 145 -10.40 1.72 -24.10
N PHE A 146 -10.99 1.65 -25.29
CA PHE A 146 -10.56 2.43 -26.46
C PHE A 146 -11.29 3.78 -26.52
N ASN A 147 -10.59 4.82 -26.98
CA ASN A 147 -11.14 6.18 -27.07
C ASN A 147 -12.14 6.38 -28.22
N SER A 148 -12.28 5.39 -29.13
CA SER A 148 -13.19 5.48 -30.27
C SER A 148 -13.57 4.10 -30.81
N TYR A 149 -14.63 4.06 -31.62
CA TYR A 149 -14.98 2.87 -32.40
C TYR A 149 -13.88 2.49 -33.40
N VAL A 150 -13.20 3.50 -33.95
CA VAL A 150 -12.12 3.30 -34.92
C VAL A 150 -10.96 2.55 -34.29
N ASP A 151 -10.53 2.95 -33.09
CA ASP A 151 -9.43 2.29 -32.36
C ASP A 151 -9.79 0.86 -31.96
N PHE A 152 -11.04 0.65 -31.51
CA PHE A 152 -11.60 -0.67 -31.24
C PHE A 152 -11.53 -1.57 -32.50
N MET A 153 -11.99 -1.08 -33.65
CA MET A 153 -11.99 -1.87 -34.89
C MET A 153 -10.60 -2.09 -35.45
N ASN A 154 -9.69 -1.11 -35.34
CA ASN A 154 -8.31 -1.25 -35.77
C ASN A 154 -7.61 -2.33 -34.97
N THR A 155 -7.81 -2.35 -33.65
CA THR A 155 -7.26 -3.39 -32.77
C THR A 155 -7.85 -4.75 -33.10
N LEU A 156 -9.16 -4.84 -33.28
CA LEU A 156 -9.82 -6.08 -33.67
C LEU A 156 -9.30 -6.63 -35.01
N ARG A 157 -9.13 -5.77 -36.02
CA ARG A 157 -8.61 -6.19 -37.34
C ARG A 157 -7.13 -6.56 -37.30
N PHE A 158 -6.37 -5.95 -36.41
CA PHE A 158 -4.98 -6.34 -36.15
C PHE A 158 -4.93 -7.73 -35.50
N LEU A 159 -5.75 -7.98 -34.48
CA LEU A 159 -5.82 -9.26 -33.78
C LEU A 159 -6.38 -10.38 -34.66
N LEU A 160 -7.43 -10.09 -35.42
CA LEU A 160 -8.14 -11.03 -36.27
C LEU A 160 -8.25 -10.47 -37.71
N PRO A 161 -7.22 -10.68 -38.55
CA PRO A 161 -7.20 -10.19 -39.92
C PRO A 161 -8.44 -10.65 -40.71
N ASN A 162 -9.03 -9.72 -41.47
CA ASN A 162 -10.26 -9.92 -42.24
C ASN A 162 -11.48 -10.38 -41.43
N LEU A 163 -11.42 -10.31 -40.09
CA LEU A 163 -12.44 -10.85 -39.19
C LEU A 163 -12.72 -12.34 -39.46
N ASP A 164 -11.69 -13.09 -39.91
CA ASP A 164 -11.85 -14.49 -40.27
C ASP A 164 -12.01 -15.37 -39.02
N ARG A 165 -13.27 -15.64 -38.68
CA ARG A 165 -13.68 -16.46 -37.56
C ARG A 165 -13.06 -17.87 -37.56
N LYS A 166 -12.56 -18.38 -38.69
CA LYS A 166 -11.87 -19.68 -38.74
C LYS A 166 -10.63 -19.74 -37.86
N ASN A 167 -10.03 -18.60 -37.55
CA ASN A 167 -8.88 -18.51 -36.64
C ASN A 167 -9.28 -18.63 -35.15
N LEU A 168 -10.58 -18.60 -34.84
CA LEU A 168 -11.10 -18.78 -33.48
C LEU A 168 -11.53 -20.25 -33.29
N ILE A 169 -10.80 -20.98 -32.45
CA ILE A 169 -11.11 -22.38 -32.12
C ILE A 169 -11.92 -22.41 -30.83
N TYR A 170 -13.23 -22.65 -30.96
CA TYR A 170 -14.14 -22.72 -29.81
C TYR A 170 -14.04 -24.07 -29.11
N TRP A 171 -14.06 -24.04 -27.78
CA TRP A 171 -13.80 -25.19 -26.90
C TRP A 171 -14.81 -26.35 -27.05
N ASP A 172 -16.02 -26.07 -27.52
CA ASP A 172 -17.10 -27.04 -27.73
C ASP A 172 -17.09 -27.70 -29.12
N SER A 173 -16.22 -27.26 -30.04
CA SER A 173 -16.08 -27.80 -31.39
C SER A 173 -15.40 -29.18 -31.40
N GLU A 174 -15.64 -29.97 -32.46
CA GLU A 174 -14.92 -31.25 -32.67
C GLU A 174 -13.40 -31.06 -32.74
N ALA A 175 -12.93 -29.89 -33.20
CA ALA A 175 -11.52 -29.50 -33.18
C ALA A 175 -10.98 -29.33 -31.75
N GLY A 176 -11.74 -28.70 -30.84
CA GLY A 176 -11.36 -28.54 -29.43
C GLY A 176 -11.30 -29.85 -28.64
N LYS A 177 -12.08 -30.86 -29.05
CA LYS A 177 -12.06 -32.21 -28.44
C LYS A 177 -10.86 -33.06 -28.86
N SER A 178 -10.22 -32.72 -29.99
CA SER A 178 -9.03 -33.44 -30.49
C SER A 178 -7.71 -32.81 -30.03
N SER A 179 -7.75 -31.57 -29.53
CA SER A 179 -6.60 -30.88 -28.93
C SER A 179 -6.71 -30.93 -27.39
N VAL A 180 -6.30 -32.04 -26.79
CA VAL A 180 -5.99 -32.05 -25.35
C VAL A 180 -4.71 -31.24 -25.18
N ILE A 181 -4.85 -30.00 -24.71
CA ILE A 181 -3.70 -29.21 -24.28
C ILE A 181 -3.23 -29.82 -22.96
N ASP A 182 -2.18 -30.63 -23.05
CA ASP A 182 -1.47 -31.15 -21.91
C ASP A 182 -0.60 -30.02 -21.32
N ILE A 183 -1.04 -29.47 -20.20
CA ILE A 183 -0.44 -28.31 -19.53
C ILE A 183 1.02 -28.61 -19.13
N GLU A 184 1.38 -29.88 -18.92
CA GLU A 184 2.75 -30.28 -18.56
C GLU A 184 3.69 -30.35 -19.78
N LYS A 185 3.18 -30.55 -21.00
CA LYS A 185 3.99 -30.64 -22.23
C LYS A 185 4.24 -29.31 -22.95
N LEU A 186 3.69 -28.21 -22.46
CA LEU A 186 3.89 -26.88 -23.03
C LEU A 186 5.32 -26.33 -22.84
N PHE A 187 6.21 -27.04 -22.13
CA PHE A 187 7.53 -26.54 -21.73
C PHE A 187 8.72 -27.51 -21.88
N GLU A 188 8.59 -28.61 -22.63
CA GLU A 188 9.78 -29.38 -23.04
C GLU A 188 10.12 -29.07 -24.51
N GLU A 189 11.17 -28.27 -24.73
CA GLU A 189 11.83 -28.19 -26.03
C GLU A 189 12.64 -29.46 -26.29
N GLY A 190 12.34 -30.16 -27.38
CA GLY A 190 13.13 -31.29 -27.85
C GLY A 190 12.94 -31.50 -29.35
N GLU A 191 14.03 -31.31 -30.10
CA GLU A 191 14.15 -31.58 -31.53
C GLU A 191 13.71 -33.01 -31.89
N THR A 192 13.00 -33.19 -33.01
CA THR A 192 13.35 -34.23 -34.00
C THR A 192 12.55 -34.08 -35.31
N GLU A 193 13.24 -34.44 -36.39
CA GLU A 193 12.90 -34.26 -37.79
C GLU A 193 11.91 -35.32 -38.33
N GLY A 194 11.18 -34.95 -39.41
CA GLY A 194 10.85 -35.85 -40.52
C GLY A 194 9.65 -36.79 -40.39
N GLU A 195 8.58 -36.55 -41.14
CA GLU A 195 8.25 -37.31 -42.36
C GLU A 195 6.95 -36.80 -43.00
N ASN A 196 6.95 -36.77 -44.34
CA ASN A 196 5.79 -36.48 -45.17
C ASN A 196 4.71 -37.55 -44.98
N ASP A 197 3.45 -37.15 -44.88
CA ASP A 197 2.41 -37.88 -45.61
C ASP A 197 1.22 -37.00 -45.98
N CYS A 198 0.99 -36.89 -47.28
CA CYS A 198 -0.16 -36.26 -47.91
C CYS A 198 -1.34 -37.23 -47.81
N VAL A 199 -2.39 -36.89 -47.08
CA VAL A 199 -3.67 -37.57 -47.19
C VAL A 199 -4.80 -36.54 -47.28
N GLU A 200 -5.26 -36.33 -48.51
CA GLU A 200 -6.59 -35.78 -48.79
C GLU A 200 -7.63 -36.65 -48.09
N ARG A 201 -8.35 -36.07 -47.11
CA ARG A 201 -9.60 -36.63 -46.60
C ARG A 201 -10.65 -35.54 -46.58
N GLU A 202 -11.49 -35.57 -47.61
CA GLU A 202 -12.81 -34.95 -47.61
C GLU A 202 -13.58 -35.42 -46.36
N SER A 203 -13.63 -34.61 -45.32
CA SER A 203 -14.58 -34.77 -44.22
C SER A 203 -15.77 -33.86 -44.48
N THR A 204 -16.87 -34.50 -44.88
CA THR A 204 -18.23 -33.98 -45.00
C THR A 204 -18.56 -32.89 -43.97
N MET A 205 -18.95 -31.72 -44.47
CA MET A 205 -19.40 -30.58 -43.68
C MET A 205 -20.67 -30.91 -42.87
N THR A 206 -20.51 -31.25 -41.60
CA THR A 206 -21.58 -31.13 -40.60
C THR A 206 -21.62 -29.67 -40.14
N ARG A 207 -22.70 -28.96 -40.52
CA ARG A 207 -22.92 -27.53 -40.21
C ARG A 207 -22.75 -27.24 -38.72
N PRO A 208 -21.87 -26.31 -38.31
CA PRO A 208 -21.90 -25.75 -36.96
C PRO A 208 -23.17 -24.91 -36.81
N SER A 209 -23.77 -24.91 -35.63
CA SER A 209 -24.81 -23.96 -35.24
C SER A 209 -24.37 -22.54 -35.59
N ALA A 210 -25.25 -21.76 -36.23
CA ALA A 210 -24.98 -20.36 -36.52
C ALA A 210 -24.56 -19.64 -35.23
N HIS A 211 -23.34 -19.06 -35.22
CA HIS A 211 -22.87 -18.24 -34.11
C HIS A 211 -23.89 -17.14 -33.81
N LYS A 212 -24.28 -17.00 -32.54
CA LYS A 212 -25.34 -16.06 -32.12
C LYS A 212 -24.88 -14.59 -32.09
N LEU A 213 -23.57 -14.36 -32.00
CA LEU A 213 -22.96 -13.03 -31.91
C LEU A 213 -22.01 -12.80 -33.09
N SER A 214 -21.90 -11.55 -33.53
CA SER A 214 -20.86 -11.12 -34.47
C SER A 214 -19.47 -11.22 -33.83
N VAL A 215 -18.41 -11.18 -34.62
CA VAL A 215 -17.03 -11.23 -34.09
C VAL A 215 -16.76 -9.98 -33.24
N GLU A 216 -17.29 -8.86 -33.69
CA GLU A 216 -17.24 -7.56 -33.05
C GLU A 216 -17.93 -7.60 -31.67
N ASP A 217 -19.12 -8.21 -31.57
CA ASP A 217 -19.85 -8.32 -30.31
C ASP A 217 -19.18 -9.30 -29.34
N GLU A 218 -18.58 -10.37 -29.84
CA GLU A 218 -17.79 -11.28 -29.01
C GLU A 218 -16.54 -10.60 -28.43
N PHE A 219 -15.84 -9.82 -29.24
CA PHE A 219 -14.69 -9.05 -28.79
C PHE A 219 -15.10 -7.94 -27.82
N LEU A 220 -16.22 -7.24 -28.07
CA LEU A 220 -16.80 -6.28 -27.12
C LEU A 220 -17.10 -6.95 -25.77
N MET A 221 -17.70 -8.14 -25.77
CA MET A 221 -18.00 -8.88 -24.54
C MET A 221 -16.73 -9.25 -23.76
N LEU A 222 -15.66 -9.68 -24.46
CA LEU A 222 -14.36 -9.93 -23.85
C LEU A 222 -13.82 -8.67 -23.15
N LEU A 223 -13.80 -7.53 -23.85
CA LEU A 223 -13.27 -6.28 -23.30
C LEU A 223 -14.10 -5.78 -22.12
N MET A 224 -15.43 -5.87 -22.19
CA MET A 224 -16.31 -5.55 -21.06
C MET A 224 -16.00 -6.43 -19.84
N LYS A 225 -15.74 -7.72 -20.05
CA LYS A 225 -15.35 -8.63 -18.97
C LYS A 225 -14.04 -8.22 -18.33
N LEU A 226 -13.00 -7.96 -19.13
CA LEU A 226 -11.67 -7.61 -18.65
C LEU A 226 -11.61 -6.22 -18.00
N ARG A 227 -12.31 -5.24 -18.59
CA ARG A 227 -12.28 -3.84 -18.14
C ARG A 227 -13.16 -3.58 -16.94
N MET A 228 -14.38 -4.13 -16.95
CA MET A 228 -15.41 -3.82 -15.95
C MET A 228 -15.58 -4.92 -14.90
N GLY A 229 -14.98 -6.10 -15.10
CA GLY A 229 -15.11 -7.22 -14.15
C GLY A 229 -16.51 -7.83 -14.10
N LEU A 230 -17.29 -7.74 -15.18
CA LEU A 230 -18.67 -8.25 -15.21
C LEU A 230 -18.74 -9.77 -15.07
N SER A 231 -19.77 -10.24 -14.36
CA SER A 231 -20.04 -11.67 -14.17
C SER A 231 -20.55 -12.31 -15.46
N ASN A 232 -20.38 -13.63 -15.60
CA ASN A 232 -20.89 -14.34 -16.78
C ASN A 232 -22.42 -14.24 -16.89
N ILE A 233 -23.14 -14.18 -15.76
CA ILE A 233 -24.59 -14.02 -15.71
C ILE A 233 -25.00 -12.65 -16.26
N ASP A 234 -24.32 -11.56 -15.85
CA ASP A 234 -24.63 -10.22 -16.34
C ASP A 234 -24.37 -10.09 -17.85
N LEU A 235 -23.25 -10.63 -18.34
CA LEU A 235 -22.95 -10.66 -19.77
C LEU A 235 -23.97 -11.49 -20.57
N ALA A 236 -24.43 -12.62 -20.01
CA ALA A 236 -25.43 -13.47 -20.64
C ALA A 236 -26.75 -12.73 -20.87
N GLU A 237 -27.22 -12.01 -19.84
CA GLU A 237 -28.43 -11.18 -19.92
C GLU A 237 -28.26 -10.03 -20.93
N ARG A 238 -27.13 -9.29 -20.87
CA ARG A 238 -26.88 -8.16 -21.78
C ARG A 238 -26.85 -8.56 -23.24
N PHE A 239 -26.14 -9.63 -23.58
CA PHE A 239 -25.98 -10.09 -24.96
C PHE A 239 -27.09 -11.04 -25.40
N CYS A 240 -28.04 -11.39 -24.52
CA CYS A 240 -29.13 -12.33 -24.76
C CYS A 240 -28.64 -13.72 -25.22
N VAL A 241 -27.59 -14.23 -24.58
CA VAL A 241 -27.00 -15.56 -24.81
C VAL A 241 -26.98 -16.37 -23.51
N SER A 242 -26.68 -17.66 -23.56
CA SER A 242 -26.57 -18.45 -22.32
C SER A 242 -25.24 -18.17 -21.61
N GLU A 243 -25.20 -18.35 -20.28
CA GLU A 243 -23.97 -18.25 -19.49
C GLU A 243 -22.85 -19.17 -20.03
N SER A 244 -23.22 -20.38 -20.49
CA SER A 244 -22.28 -21.30 -21.13
C SER A 244 -21.69 -20.73 -22.43
N THR A 245 -22.49 -20.00 -23.22
CA THR A 245 -22.03 -19.33 -24.44
C THR A 245 -21.03 -18.23 -24.10
N VAL A 246 -21.33 -17.42 -23.07
CA VAL A 246 -20.41 -16.38 -22.55
C VAL A 246 -19.08 -17.00 -22.13
N ASN A 247 -19.12 -18.10 -21.38
CA ASN A 247 -17.91 -18.77 -20.92
C ASN A 247 -17.05 -19.29 -22.10
N ASN A 248 -17.68 -19.95 -23.07
CA ASN A 248 -16.98 -20.47 -24.25
C ASN A 248 -16.35 -19.36 -25.08
N ILE A 249 -17.06 -18.26 -25.32
CA ILE A 249 -16.54 -17.10 -26.05
C ILE A 249 -15.36 -16.49 -25.29
N ASN A 250 -15.50 -16.22 -23.99
CA ASN A 250 -14.42 -15.62 -23.21
C ASN A 250 -13.16 -16.49 -23.18
N LEU A 251 -13.29 -17.81 -22.96
CA LEU A 251 -12.14 -18.71 -22.99
C LEU A 251 -11.45 -18.72 -24.37
N THR A 252 -12.25 -18.77 -25.44
CA THR A 252 -11.73 -18.76 -26.82
C THR A 252 -10.95 -17.48 -27.10
N TRP A 253 -11.54 -16.33 -26.78
CA TRP A 253 -10.94 -15.04 -27.06
C TRP A 253 -9.75 -14.71 -26.17
N VAL A 254 -9.80 -15.02 -24.87
CA VAL A 254 -8.64 -14.82 -23.97
C VAL A 254 -7.42 -15.60 -24.48
N ASN A 255 -7.60 -16.87 -24.83
CA ASN A 255 -6.52 -17.70 -25.34
C ASN A 255 -6.02 -17.22 -26.72
N PHE A 256 -6.95 -16.84 -27.61
CA PHE A 256 -6.59 -16.29 -28.92
C PHE A 256 -5.78 -15.01 -28.79
N VAL A 257 -6.25 -14.05 -28.00
CA VAL A 257 -5.56 -12.78 -27.74
C VAL A 257 -4.21 -13.01 -27.08
N TYR A 258 -4.13 -13.94 -26.12
CA TYR A 258 -2.87 -14.33 -25.49
C TYR A 258 -1.85 -14.83 -26.52
N ASN A 259 -2.25 -15.72 -27.43
CA ASN A 259 -1.35 -16.24 -28.47
C ASN A 259 -0.91 -15.16 -29.47
N VAL A 260 -1.85 -14.34 -29.95
CA VAL A 260 -1.55 -13.28 -30.92
C VAL A 260 -0.64 -12.22 -30.29
N LEU A 261 -0.97 -11.72 -29.10
CA LEU A 261 -0.16 -10.71 -28.41
C LEU A 261 1.19 -11.29 -27.96
N GLY A 262 1.23 -12.55 -27.50
CA GLY A 262 2.45 -13.25 -27.12
C GLY A 262 3.43 -13.47 -28.29
N SER A 263 2.93 -13.48 -29.53
CA SER A 263 3.78 -13.57 -30.73
C SER A 263 4.47 -12.25 -31.10
N LEU A 264 4.05 -11.13 -30.51
CA LEU A 264 4.59 -9.81 -30.82
C LEU A 264 6.00 -9.66 -30.23
N LYS A 265 6.93 -9.22 -31.06
CA LYS A 265 8.29 -8.87 -30.62
C LYS A 265 8.28 -7.48 -29.98
N ILE A 266 8.01 -7.44 -28.67
CA ILE A 266 7.94 -6.20 -27.89
C ILE A 266 9.29 -5.73 -27.35
N TRP A 267 10.35 -6.55 -27.41
CA TRP A 267 11.69 -6.22 -26.91
C TRP A 267 12.57 -5.60 -28.02
N PRO A 268 12.82 -4.27 -28.02
CA PRO A 268 13.60 -3.61 -29.06
C PRO A 268 15.10 -3.85 -28.95
N HIS A 269 15.84 -3.56 -30.02
CA HIS A 269 17.31 -3.56 -29.99
C HIS A 269 17.84 -2.49 -29.01
N ARG A 270 18.91 -2.80 -28.26
CA ARG A 270 19.50 -1.89 -27.24
C ARG A 270 19.76 -0.46 -27.73
N ASP A 271 20.16 -0.29 -28.98
CA ASP A 271 20.48 1.03 -29.53
C ASP A 271 19.22 1.89 -29.71
N ILE A 272 18.06 1.27 -29.93
CA ILE A 272 16.76 1.95 -29.96
C ILE A 272 16.38 2.37 -28.53
N ILE A 273 16.60 1.49 -27.55
CA ILE A 273 16.30 1.75 -26.14
C ILE A 273 17.13 2.94 -25.64
N ILE A 274 18.45 2.91 -25.85
CA ILE A 274 19.35 3.99 -25.43
C ILE A 274 18.99 5.31 -26.12
N LYS A 275 18.65 5.28 -27.41
CA LYS A 275 18.29 6.49 -28.16
C LYS A 275 17.05 7.20 -27.59
N HIS A 276 16.07 6.45 -27.08
CA HIS A 276 14.82 7.01 -26.56
C HIS A 276 14.79 7.12 -25.03
N SER A 277 15.86 6.69 -24.35
CA SER A 277 15.97 6.78 -22.89
C SER A 277 16.14 8.24 -22.44
N PRO A 278 15.56 8.65 -21.29
CA PRO A 278 15.72 10.01 -20.76
C PRO A 278 17.20 10.36 -20.50
N GLU A 279 17.62 11.57 -20.89
CA GLU A 279 19.04 11.98 -20.78
C GLU A 279 19.59 11.92 -19.34
N GLU A 280 18.77 12.28 -18.35
CA GLU A 280 19.16 12.23 -16.95
C GLU A 280 19.39 10.79 -16.46
N PHE A 281 18.60 9.85 -16.98
CA PHE A 281 18.74 8.43 -16.69
C PHE A 281 20.04 7.88 -17.29
N ILE A 282 20.33 8.15 -18.56
CA ILE A 282 21.56 7.70 -19.23
C ILE A 282 22.81 8.25 -18.53
N LYS A 283 22.79 9.49 -18.04
CA LYS A 283 23.92 10.08 -17.29
C LYS A 283 24.27 9.28 -16.03
N LYS A 284 23.27 8.69 -15.37
CA LYS A 284 23.44 7.92 -14.12
C LYS A 284 23.64 6.43 -14.38
N TYR A 285 22.93 5.88 -15.37
CA TYR A 285 22.89 4.46 -15.69
C TYR A 285 23.05 4.23 -17.20
N PRO A 286 24.23 4.50 -17.78
CA PRO A 286 24.43 4.55 -19.23
C PRO A 286 24.23 3.22 -19.96
N ASN A 287 24.30 2.11 -19.23
CA ASN A 287 24.22 0.76 -19.78
C ASN A 287 22.96 0.00 -19.33
N THR A 288 22.03 0.63 -18.59
CA THR A 288 20.80 -0.06 -18.17
C THR A 288 19.82 -0.13 -19.33
N ILE A 289 19.48 -1.35 -19.75
CA ILE A 289 18.58 -1.59 -20.90
C ILE A 289 17.17 -1.97 -20.46
N VAL A 290 17.05 -2.64 -19.31
CA VAL A 290 15.76 -3.11 -18.78
C VAL A 290 15.70 -2.88 -17.28
N ILE A 291 14.53 -2.43 -16.82
CA ILE A 291 14.16 -2.29 -15.42
C ILE A 291 13.11 -3.36 -15.15
N VAL A 292 13.36 -4.26 -14.20
CA VAL A 292 12.43 -5.33 -13.82
C VAL A 292 11.81 -5.07 -12.46
N ASP A 293 10.51 -5.32 -12.35
CA ASP A 293 9.81 -5.37 -11.07
C ASP A 293 8.71 -6.43 -11.10
N ALA A 294 8.23 -6.83 -9.93
CA ALA A 294 7.13 -7.78 -9.79
C ALA A 294 5.81 -7.04 -9.52
N THR A 295 4.82 -7.25 -10.37
CA THR A 295 3.47 -6.72 -10.20
C THR A 295 2.58 -7.80 -9.58
N GLU A 296 1.78 -7.44 -8.58
CA GLU A 296 0.85 -8.34 -7.90
C GLU A 296 -0.60 -7.96 -8.18
N LEU A 297 -1.37 -8.92 -8.68
CA LEU A 297 -2.79 -8.81 -8.97
C LEU A 297 -3.59 -9.49 -7.87
N LYS A 298 -4.51 -8.76 -7.22
CA LYS A 298 -5.44 -9.35 -6.25
C LYS A 298 -6.41 -10.30 -6.95
N ILE A 299 -6.64 -11.45 -6.35
CA ILE A 299 -7.58 -12.45 -6.85
C ILE A 299 -8.60 -12.81 -5.79
N GLN A 300 -9.70 -13.44 -6.21
CA GLN A 300 -10.66 -14.03 -5.27
C GLN A 300 -9.98 -15.13 -4.45
N VAL A 301 -10.29 -15.17 -3.16
CA VAL A 301 -9.75 -16.16 -2.22
C VAL A 301 -10.15 -17.58 -2.66
N PRO A 302 -9.19 -18.47 -2.95
CA PRO A 302 -9.48 -19.86 -3.29
C PRO A 302 -10.18 -20.56 -2.13
N SER A 303 -11.16 -21.41 -2.44
CA SER A 303 -11.83 -22.25 -1.44
C SER A 303 -10.90 -23.31 -0.82
N SER A 304 -9.81 -23.66 -1.51
CA SER A 304 -8.77 -24.56 -1.00
C SER A 304 -7.77 -23.79 -0.14
N LEU A 305 -7.61 -24.22 1.12
CA LEU A 305 -6.65 -23.64 2.07
C LEU A 305 -5.21 -23.71 1.58
N GLN A 306 -4.83 -24.78 0.86
CA GLN A 306 -3.50 -24.90 0.29
C GLN A 306 -3.27 -23.83 -0.79
N LYS A 307 -4.20 -23.71 -1.75
CA LYS A 307 -4.10 -22.69 -2.81
C LYS A 307 -4.17 -21.28 -2.26
N HIS A 308 -4.95 -21.07 -1.19
CA HIS A 308 -4.97 -19.80 -0.47
C HIS A 308 -3.59 -19.49 0.13
N SER A 309 -2.97 -20.44 0.84
CA SER A 309 -1.63 -20.26 1.42
C SER A 309 -0.56 -20.00 0.35
N GLU A 310 -0.59 -20.74 -0.76
CA GLU A 310 0.36 -20.57 -1.87
C GLU A 310 0.18 -19.20 -2.55
N SER A 311 -1.07 -18.78 -2.75
CA SER A 311 -1.38 -17.51 -3.41
C SER A 311 -1.36 -16.31 -2.44
N TYR A 312 -1.16 -16.53 -1.14
CA TYR A 312 -1.12 -15.44 -0.17
C TYR A 312 0.21 -14.70 -0.29
N SER A 313 0.13 -13.42 -0.68
CA SER A 313 1.27 -12.53 -0.62
C SER A 313 1.32 -11.90 0.76
N THR A 314 2.37 -12.23 1.51
CA THR A 314 2.68 -11.55 2.76
C THR A 314 2.93 -10.06 2.53
N TYR A 315 3.44 -9.69 1.35
CA TYR A 315 3.73 -8.30 1.00
C TYR A 315 2.45 -7.45 0.82
N LYS A 316 1.41 -8.00 0.19
CA LYS A 316 0.12 -7.31 -0.02
C LYS A 316 -0.94 -7.66 1.03
N SER A 317 -0.62 -8.56 1.97
CA SER A 317 -1.53 -9.11 2.97
C SER A 317 -2.84 -9.62 2.36
N ASN A 318 -2.77 -10.21 1.16
CA ASN A 318 -3.94 -10.63 0.40
C ASN A 318 -3.60 -11.81 -0.53
N THR A 319 -4.64 -12.48 -1.03
CA THR A 319 -4.47 -13.50 -2.07
C THR A 319 -4.19 -12.80 -3.40
N THR A 320 -3.04 -13.11 -3.99
CA THR A 320 -2.57 -12.48 -5.22
C THR A 320 -1.94 -13.49 -6.17
N PHE A 321 -1.88 -13.11 -7.43
CA PHE A 321 -0.89 -13.65 -8.36
C PHE A 321 0.15 -12.59 -8.68
N LYS A 322 1.40 -13.02 -8.82
CA LYS A 322 2.57 -12.19 -9.10
C LYS A 322 3.05 -12.43 -10.53
N SER A 323 3.38 -11.37 -11.27
CA SER A 323 4.02 -11.42 -12.59
C SER A 323 5.27 -10.55 -12.59
N LEU A 324 6.33 -11.00 -13.26
CA LEU A 324 7.52 -10.22 -13.53
C LEU A 324 7.30 -9.38 -14.78
N VAL A 325 7.46 -8.07 -14.64
CA VAL A 325 7.37 -7.11 -15.73
C VAL A 325 8.73 -6.47 -15.95
N GLY A 326 9.19 -6.44 -17.20
CA GLY A 326 10.38 -5.72 -17.63
C GLY A 326 10.00 -4.53 -18.51
N VAL A 327 10.48 -3.35 -18.18
CA VAL A 327 10.28 -2.12 -18.96
C VAL A 327 11.59 -1.50 -19.40
N ASP A 328 11.56 -0.71 -20.47
CA ASP A 328 12.67 0.13 -20.87
C ASP A 328 12.79 1.37 -19.94
N PRO A 329 13.89 2.14 -19.98
CA PRO A 329 14.04 3.34 -19.16
C PRO A 329 13.01 4.46 -19.41
N ASN A 330 12.24 4.37 -20.51
CA ASN A 330 11.16 5.29 -20.85
C ASN A 330 9.77 4.76 -20.43
N GLY A 331 9.69 3.56 -19.83
CA GLY A 331 8.46 2.93 -19.35
C GLY A 331 7.76 2.00 -20.35
N GLY A 332 8.34 1.76 -21.53
CA GLY A 332 7.79 0.82 -22.51
C GLY A 332 7.92 -0.62 -22.05
N ILE A 333 6.82 -1.39 -22.07
CA ILE A 333 6.81 -2.81 -21.68
C ILE A 333 7.60 -3.64 -22.69
N MET A 334 8.61 -4.36 -22.20
CA MET A 334 9.50 -5.22 -23.00
C MET A 334 9.38 -6.70 -22.65
N PHE A 335 8.88 -7.02 -21.46
CA PHE A 335 8.74 -8.40 -20.99
C PHE A 335 7.58 -8.50 -19.99
N VAL A 336 6.79 -9.56 -20.10
CA VAL A 336 5.73 -9.90 -19.15
C VAL A 336 5.77 -11.42 -18.94
N SER A 337 5.92 -11.86 -17.68
CA SER A 337 5.86 -13.28 -17.37
C SER A 337 4.42 -13.78 -17.21
N GLN A 338 4.26 -15.09 -17.25
CA GLN A 338 3.08 -15.74 -16.67
C GLN A 338 2.87 -15.34 -15.21
N LEU A 339 1.66 -15.61 -14.72
CA LEU A 339 1.29 -15.41 -13.33
C LEU A 339 1.78 -16.57 -12.47
N PHE A 340 2.34 -16.23 -11.31
CA PHE A 340 2.79 -17.14 -10.28
C PHE A 340 2.04 -16.88 -8.98
N GLU A 341 2.06 -17.84 -8.07
CA GLU A 341 1.44 -17.71 -6.76
C GLU A 341 2.07 -16.58 -5.94
N GLY A 342 1.26 -15.81 -5.21
CA GLY A 342 1.70 -14.62 -4.47
C GLY A 342 2.83 -14.83 -3.45
N SER A 343 3.05 -16.07 -2.99
CA SER A 343 4.15 -16.43 -2.08
C SER A 343 5.51 -16.59 -2.78
N ILE A 344 5.58 -16.57 -4.12
CA ILE A 344 6.84 -16.73 -4.85
C ILE A 344 7.81 -15.57 -4.56
N SER A 345 9.09 -15.91 -4.34
CA SER A 345 10.12 -14.89 -4.17
C SER A 345 10.52 -14.22 -5.50
N ASP A 346 10.99 -12.98 -5.40
CA ASP A 346 11.44 -12.18 -6.55
C ASP A 346 12.61 -12.84 -7.32
N LYS A 347 13.47 -13.57 -6.62
CA LYS A 347 14.53 -14.37 -7.27
C LYS A 347 13.95 -15.56 -8.04
N GLN A 348 13.04 -16.32 -7.43
CA GLN A 348 12.44 -17.50 -8.05
C GLN A 348 11.61 -17.13 -9.28
N ILE A 349 10.86 -16.02 -9.25
CA ILE A 349 10.08 -15.59 -10.41
C ILE A 349 10.98 -15.26 -11.60
N VAL A 350 12.14 -14.63 -11.40
CA VAL A 350 13.11 -14.41 -12.50
C VAL A 350 13.62 -15.73 -13.08
N GLN A 351 13.93 -16.70 -12.22
CA GLN A 351 14.46 -17.99 -12.64
C GLN A 351 13.42 -18.86 -13.37
N ARG A 352 12.13 -18.74 -13.02
CA ARG A 352 11.05 -19.57 -13.57
C ARG A 352 10.24 -18.91 -14.69
N SER A 353 10.30 -17.59 -14.83
CA SER A 353 9.52 -16.83 -15.82
C SER A 353 10.00 -16.94 -17.26
N GLY A 354 11.16 -17.56 -17.51
CA GLY A 354 11.81 -17.54 -18.83
C GLY A 354 12.55 -16.23 -19.13
N PHE A 355 12.62 -15.29 -18.18
CA PHE A 355 13.33 -14.02 -18.35
C PHE A 355 14.82 -14.22 -18.66
N LEU A 356 15.51 -15.08 -17.90
CA LEU A 356 16.94 -15.33 -18.10
C LEU A 356 17.23 -15.98 -19.47
N GLU A 357 16.37 -16.87 -19.94
CA GLU A 357 16.52 -17.48 -21.27
C GLU A 357 16.27 -16.45 -22.37
N THR A 358 15.25 -15.59 -22.21
CA THR A 358 15.00 -14.47 -23.13
C THR A 358 16.23 -13.56 -23.21
N VAL A 359 16.78 -13.14 -22.07
CA VAL A 359 17.97 -12.28 -22.01
C VAL A 359 19.17 -12.95 -22.67
N LYS A 360 19.38 -14.24 -22.44
CA LYS A 360 20.44 -15.03 -23.08
C LYS A 360 20.30 -15.06 -24.60
N GLN A 361 19.09 -15.31 -25.11
CA GLN A 361 18.82 -15.24 -26.55
C GLN A 361 19.09 -13.84 -27.11
N LYS A 362 18.73 -12.79 -26.38
CA LYS A 362 18.98 -11.40 -26.76
C LYS A 362 20.47 -11.05 -26.82
N VAL A 363 21.28 -11.61 -25.92
CA VAL A 363 22.75 -11.49 -25.99
C VAL A 363 23.28 -12.24 -27.22
N GLN A 364 22.77 -13.43 -27.51
CA GLN A 364 23.21 -14.24 -28.66
C GLN A 364 22.90 -13.61 -30.02
N CYS A 365 21.73 -12.98 -30.17
CA CYS A 365 21.35 -12.29 -31.42
C CYS A 365 21.93 -10.86 -31.52
N GLY A 366 22.70 -10.42 -30.52
CA GLY A 366 23.34 -9.09 -30.49
C GLY A 366 22.42 -7.93 -30.13
N GLU A 367 21.15 -8.20 -29.77
CA GLU A 367 20.20 -7.19 -29.30
C GLU A 367 20.55 -6.66 -27.90
N LEU A 368 21.32 -7.43 -27.12
CA LEU A 368 22.04 -7.02 -25.92
C LEU A 368 23.55 -7.24 -26.09
N LYS A 369 24.36 -6.41 -25.44
CA LYS A 369 25.83 -6.50 -25.46
C LYS A 369 26.39 -6.89 -24.09
N GLU A 370 27.56 -7.51 -24.11
CA GLU A 370 28.32 -7.77 -22.89
C GLU A 370 28.57 -6.45 -22.13
N GLY A 371 28.30 -6.45 -20.83
CA GLY A 371 28.40 -5.28 -19.97
C GLY A 371 27.16 -4.37 -19.93
N ASP A 372 26.11 -4.67 -20.71
CA ASP A 372 24.77 -4.10 -20.49
C ASP A 372 24.24 -4.51 -19.11
N ALA A 373 23.35 -3.69 -18.56
CA ALA A 373 22.86 -3.82 -17.20
C ALA A 373 21.34 -3.96 -17.13
N ILE A 374 20.90 -4.71 -16.13
CA ILE A 374 19.51 -4.87 -15.71
C ILE A 374 19.35 -4.18 -14.37
N MET A 375 18.34 -3.34 -14.22
CA MET A 375 18.00 -2.69 -12.96
C MET A 375 16.83 -3.41 -12.30
N ALA A 376 16.90 -3.63 -10.99
CA ALA A 376 15.85 -4.32 -10.25
C ALA A 376 15.76 -3.82 -8.79
N ASP A 377 14.72 -4.26 -8.07
CA ASP A 377 14.69 -4.11 -6.60
C ASP A 377 15.71 -5.03 -5.91
N LYS A 378 16.03 -4.72 -4.66
CA LYS A 378 16.92 -5.48 -3.79
C LYS A 378 16.47 -6.94 -3.59
N GLY A 379 15.18 -7.25 -3.71
CA GLY A 379 14.65 -8.62 -3.65
C GLY A 379 15.11 -9.50 -4.83
N PHE A 380 15.51 -8.90 -5.95
CA PHE A 380 15.97 -9.59 -7.15
C PHE A 380 17.48 -9.86 -7.10
N ASP A 381 17.91 -10.71 -6.17
CA ASP A 381 19.31 -11.14 -6.04
C ASP A 381 19.71 -12.15 -7.14
N ILE A 382 19.80 -11.65 -8.38
CA ILE A 382 20.09 -12.40 -9.60
C ILE A 382 21.48 -12.08 -10.18
N GLY A 383 22.37 -11.49 -9.36
CA GLY A 383 23.69 -11.03 -9.82
C GLY A 383 24.53 -12.15 -10.42
N ASP A 384 24.56 -13.31 -9.76
CA ASP A 384 25.28 -14.50 -10.24
C ASP A 384 24.70 -15.05 -11.54
N ASP A 385 23.37 -14.99 -11.70
CA ASP A 385 22.69 -15.48 -12.89
C ASP A 385 22.96 -14.58 -14.10
N LEU A 386 23.00 -13.25 -13.91
CA LEU A 386 23.36 -12.30 -14.95
C LEU A 386 24.86 -12.29 -15.28
N ALA A 387 25.72 -12.55 -14.29
CA ALA A 387 27.17 -12.66 -14.50
C ALA A 387 27.54 -13.81 -15.45
N LYS A 388 26.80 -14.93 -15.42
CA LYS A 388 26.95 -16.04 -16.38
C LYS A 388 26.66 -15.61 -17.83
N LEU A 389 25.80 -14.61 -18.01
CA LEU A 389 25.47 -14.00 -19.29
C LEU A 389 26.34 -12.77 -19.62
N LYS A 390 27.36 -12.48 -18.79
CA LYS A 390 28.22 -11.29 -18.88
C LYS A 390 27.45 -9.97 -18.84
N LEU A 391 26.33 -9.95 -18.13
CA LEU A 391 25.52 -8.77 -17.86
C LEU A 391 25.73 -8.28 -16.42
N LYS A 392 25.34 -7.03 -16.16
CA LYS A 392 25.46 -6.40 -14.84
C LYS A 392 24.09 -6.27 -14.17
N LEU A 393 24.08 -6.36 -12.84
CA LEU A 393 22.90 -6.08 -12.04
C LEU A 393 23.05 -4.74 -11.32
N ASN A 394 22.09 -3.84 -11.53
CA ASN A 394 21.97 -2.56 -10.86
C ASN A 394 20.85 -2.64 -9.82
N ILE A 395 21.20 -3.00 -8.59
CA ILE A 395 20.28 -3.04 -7.44
C ILE A 395 20.77 -2.13 -6.31
N PRO A 396 19.90 -1.71 -5.37
CA PRO A 396 20.34 -1.02 -4.17
C PRO A 396 21.31 -1.89 -3.35
N PRO A 397 22.33 -1.31 -2.69
CA PRO A 397 23.32 -2.06 -1.93
C PRO A 397 22.71 -2.86 -0.77
N PHE A 398 23.30 -4.03 -0.49
CA PHE A 398 22.94 -4.84 0.68
C PHE A 398 23.60 -4.31 1.96
N LEU A 399 22.81 -4.21 3.03
CA LEU A 399 23.29 -4.11 4.41
C LEU A 399 23.74 -5.50 4.85
N LYS A 400 24.85 -6.01 4.31
CA LYS A 400 25.53 -7.14 4.96
C LYS A 400 26.78 -6.55 5.62
N ASP A 401 26.76 -6.59 6.96
CA ASP A 401 27.86 -6.27 7.88
C ASP A 401 28.20 -4.80 8.16
N LYS A 402 27.36 -3.84 7.78
CA LYS A 402 27.53 -2.42 8.16
C LYS A 402 26.37 -1.92 9.02
N VAL A 403 26.68 -1.15 10.07
CA VAL A 403 25.72 -0.57 11.05
C VAL A 403 24.91 0.60 10.45
N GLY A 404 25.13 0.93 9.17
CA GLY A 404 24.38 1.94 8.42
C GLY A 404 24.85 2.04 6.97
N PHE A 405 24.05 2.68 6.12
CA PHE A 405 24.43 2.99 4.74
C PHE A 405 25.39 4.19 4.70
N GLU A 406 26.44 4.14 3.88
CA GLU A 406 27.23 5.32 3.55
C GLU A 406 26.41 6.31 2.71
N GLU A 407 26.72 7.61 2.74
CA GLU A 407 25.96 8.65 2.03
C GLU A 407 25.81 8.35 0.53
N GLY A 408 26.85 7.79 -0.09
CA GLY A 408 26.79 7.35 -1.49
C GLY A 408 25.83 6.19 -1.74
N ASP A 409 25.64 5.30 -0.76
CA ASP A 409 24.76 4.14 -0.84
C ASP A 409 23.29 4.50 -0.56
N VAL A 410 23.04 5.48 0.32
CA VAL A 410 21.70 6.08 0.50
C VAL A 410 21.25 6.81 -0.76
N ILE A 411 22.15 7.60 -1.38
CA ILE A 411 21.85 8.31 -2.64
C ILE A 411 21.58 7.31 -3.78
N LYS A 412 22.38 6.24 -3.89
CA LYS A 412 22.12 5.15 -4.86
C LYS A 412 20.78 4.47 -4.62
N THR A 413 20.45 4.17 -3.36
CA THR A 413 19.16 3.54 -2.99
C THR A 413 17.98 4.44 -3.32
N GLN A 414 18.02 5.72 -2.95
CA GLN A 414 16.98 6.70 -3.29
C GLN A 414 16.86 6.92 -4.80
N THR A 415 17.98 6.89 -5.53
CA THR A 415 18.00 7.09 -6.99
C THR A 415 17.45 5.88 -7.73
N ILE A 416 17.81 4.66 -7.33
CA ILE A 416 17.24 3.42 -7.89
C ILE A 416 15.74 3.34 -7.56
N ALA A 417 15.33 3.64 -6.32
CA ALA A 417 13.92 3.71 -5.95
C ALA A 417 13.14 4.77 -6.76
N ARG A 418 13.72 5.94 -7.03
CA ARG A 418 13.12 6.96 -7.92
C ARG A 418 12.98 6.50 -9.37
N HIS A 419 13.88 5.66 -9.87
CA HIS A 419 13.79 5.13 -11.23
C HIS A 419 12.90 3.88 -11.33
N ARG A 420 12.68 3.15 -10.22
CA ARG A 420 11.62 2.13 -10.13
C ARG A 420 10.22 2.71 -10.28
N ILE A 421 10.04 3.99 -9.94
CA ILE A 421 8.81 4.73 -10.25
C ILE A 421 8.52 4.71 -11.76
N HIS A 422 9.45 4.39 -12.67
CA HIS A 422 9.12 4.24 -14.10
C HIS A 422 8.29 2.98 -14.40
N VAL A 423 8.52 1.86 -13.71
CA VAL A 423 7.63 0.68 -13.80
C VAL A 423 6.28 1.02 -13.20
N GLU A 424 6.27 1.60 -11.99
CA GLU A 424 5.04 2.05 -11.35
C GLU A 424 4.34 3.16 -12.16
N ARG A 425 5.04 4.02 -12.91
CA ARG A 425 4.48 5.07 -13.79
C ARG A 425 3.97 4.54 -15.10
N ALA A 426 4.62 3.54 -15.68
CA ALA A 426 4.09 2.81 -16.83
C ALA A 426 2.78 2.11 -16.45
N ILE A 427 2.65 1.71 -15.18
CA ILE A 427 1.43 1.15 -14.60
C ILE A 427 0.46 2.27 -14.14
N ASP A 428 0.96 3.40 -13.64
CA ASP A 428 0.23 4.59 -13.14
C ASP A 428 0.04 5.65 -14.25
N GLU A 429 0.11 5.21 -15.51
CA GLU A 429 -0.38 5.99 -16.65
C GLU A 429 -1.83 6.41 -16.42
N ASP A 430 -2.61 5.61 -15.68
CA ASP A 430 -3.98 5.93 -15.29
C ASP A 430 -4.09 7.21 -14.46
N LEU A 431 -3.26 7.42 -13.42
CA LEU A 431 -3.28 8.66 -12.65
C LEU A 431 -2.76 9.84 -13.47
N THR A 432 -1.71 9.61 -14.28
CA THR A 432 -1.16 10.65 -15.15
C THR A 432 -2.19 11.07 -16.20
N HIS A 433 -2.84 10.13 -16.86
CA HIS A 433 -3.89 10.35 -17.85
C HIS A 433 -5.12 10.98 -17.20
N PHE A 434 -5.49 10.56 -15.98
CA PHE A 434 -6.54 11.20 -15.20
C PHE A 434 -6.22 12.69 -14.97
N LEU A 435 -5.02 13.03 -14.49
CA LEU A 435 -4.63 14.42 -14.23
C LEU A 435 -4.50 15.24 -15.52
N GLN A 436 -3.98 14.66 -16.60
CA GLN A 436 -3.91 15.30 -17.91
C GLN A 436 -5.30 15.55 -18.49
N THR A 437 -6.22 14.58 -18.38
CA THR A 437 -7.62 14.72 -18.79
C THR A 437 -8.33 15.76 -17.92
N PHE A 438 -8.09 15.72 -16.61
CA PHE A 438 -8.60 16.69 -15.64
C PHE A 438 -8.26 18.13 -16.05
N GLN A 439 -7.02 18.36 -16.46
CA GLN A 439 -6.57 19.66 -16.96
C GLN A 439 -7.09 19.97 -18.38
N ARG A 440 -7.00 19.01 -19.30
CA ARG A 440 -7.37 19.19 -20.72
C ARG A 440 -8.86 19.52 -20.88
N GLU A 441 -9.71 18.91 -20.06
CA GLU A 441 -11.16 19.12 -20.05
C GLU A 441 -11.58 20.27 -19.12
N SER A 442 -10.61 20.99 -18.53
CA SER A 442 -10.86 22.13 -17.65
C SER A 442 -11.68 21.79 -16.40
N PHE A 443 -11.58 20.54 -15.91
CA PHE A 443 -12.24 20.16 -14.66
C PHE A 443 -11.65 20.89 -13.46
N GLU A 444 -10.40 21.37 -13.53
CA GLU A 444 -9.78 22.17 -12.47
C GLU A 444 -10.45 23.52 -12.26
N ASP A 445 -11.20 24.03 -13.25
CA ASP A 445 -11.81 25.36 -13.17
C ASP A 445 -12.92 25.44 -12.12
N ASN A 446 -13.54 24.32 -11.73
CA ASN A 446 -14.63 24.29 -10.75
C ASN A 446 -14.46 23.21 -9.67
N THR A 447 -13.30 22.57 -9.61
CA THR A 447 -13.07 21.44 -8.71
C THR A 447 -11.92 21.72 -7.73
N MET A 448 -12.15 21.47 -6.45
CA MET A 448 -11.06 21.29 -5.49
C MET A 448 -10.62 19.83 -5.53
N LEU A 449 -9.38 19.58 -5.94
CA LEU A 449 -8.80 18.24 -6.03
C LEU A 449 -7.93 17.96 -4.81
N ILE A 450 -8.19 16.85 -4.10
CA ILE A 450 -7.38 16.35 -2.99
C ILE A 450 -6.77 15.01 -3.39
N ILE A 451 -5.45 14.91 -3.37
CA ILE A 451 -4.70 13.66 -3.61
C ILE A 451 -3.94 13.36 -2.33
N PHE A 452 -4.13 12.18 -1.75
CA PHE A 452 -3.44 11.82 -0.51
C PHE A 452 -3.19 10.31 -0.41
N GLY A 453 -2.15 9.93 0.33
CA GLY A 453 -1.90 8.56 0.76
C GLY A 453 -2.57 8.28 2.11
N ASP A 454 -2.92 7.02 2.36
CA ASP A 454 -3.42 6.54 3.65
C ASP A 454 -2.31 6.53 4.72
N HIS A 455 -1.09 6.20 4.33
CA HIS A 455 0.12 6.23 5.16
C HIS A 455 1.36 6.62 4.33
N GLY A 456 2.48 6.89 5.00
CA GLY A 456 3.78 7.05 4.35
C GLY A 456 4.50 5.71 4.13
N HIS A 457 5.83 5.72 4.09
CA HIS A 457 6.59 4.51 3.77
C HIS A 457 6.56 3.47 4.91
N ARG A 458 5.97 2.29 4.66
CA ARG A 458 5.82 1.22 5.67
C ARG A 458 6.60 -0.06 5.39
N PHE A 459 7.51 -0.06 4.42
CA PHE A 459 8.20 -1.29 3.97
C PHE A 459 9.55 -1.54 4.67
N ALA A 460 9.94 -2.82 4.71
CA ALA A 460 11.22 -3.34 5.20
C ALA A 460 11.49 -3.12 6.71
N ASP A 461 12.65 -3.61 7.17
CA ASP A 461 13.12 -3.42 8.56
C ASP A 461 13.27 -1.94 8.95
N LEU A 462 13.27 -1.03 7.97
CA LEU A 462 13.23 0.41 8.22
C LEU A 462 12.01 0.78 9.08
N ARG A 463 10.84 0.14 8.90
CA ARG A 463 9.64 0.37 9.72
C ARG A 463 9.88 0.13 11.23
N LYS A 464 10.81 -0.76 11.59
CA LYS A 464 11.16 -1.04 13.00
C LYS A 464 12.01 0.06 13.63
N THR A 465 12.64 0.91 12.82
CA THR A 465 13.47 2.04 13.28
C THR A 465 12.61 3.26 13.62
N ILE A 466 13.16 4.18 14.42
CA ILE A 466 12.47 5.44 14.74
C ILE A 466 12.20 6.28 13.48
N GLN A 467 13.14 6.34 12.54
CA GLN A 467 12.93 7.04 11.27
C GLN A 467 11.77 6.43 10.47
N GLY A 468 11.73 5.10 10.30
CA GLY A 468 10.66 4.46 9.53
C GLY A 468 9.28 4.62 10.17
N LYS A 469 9.20 4.62 11.50
CA LYS A 469 7.94 4.92 12.20
C LYS A 469 7.47 6.35 11.95
N LEU A 470 8.38 7.32 11.86
CA LEU A 470 8.04 8.70 11.49
C LEU A 470 7.57 8.76 10.03
N GLU A 471 8.31 8.15 9.11
CA GLU A 471 7.96 8.12 7.67
C GLU A 471 6.58 7.49 7.44
N GLU A 472 6.24 6.40 8.13
CA GLU A 472 4.90 5.78 8.08
C GLU A 472 3.77 6.78 8.43
N ARG A 473 4.04 7.75 9.31
CA ARG A 473 3.07 8.75 9.81
C ARG A 473 3.03 10.03 8.97
N PHE A 474 3.81 10.11 7.90
CA PHE A 474 3.85 11.26 6.99
C PHE A 474 3.43 10.86 5.55
N PRO A 475 2.13 10.56 5.32
CA PRO A 475 1.62 10.40 3.96
C PRO A 475 1.73 11.70 3.17
N LEU A 476 1.89 11.57 1.85
CA LEU A 476 1.70 12.70 0.93
C LEU A 476 0.24 13.16 1.00
N MET A 477 0.01 14.47 1.05
CA MET A 477 -1.29 15.09 0.80
C MET A 477 -1.10 16.35 -0.02
N SER A 478 -1.90 16.51 -1.07
CA SER A 478 -1.94 17.67 -1.95
C SER A 478 -3.38 18.15 -2.10
N ILE A 479 -3.57 19.46 -2.01
CA ILE A 479 -4.86 20.13 -2.23
C ILE A 479 -4.66 21.16 -3.33
N THR A 480 -5.35 20.98 -4.45
CA THR A 480 -5.37 21.92 -5.58
C THR A 480 -6.73 22.60 -5.63
N LEU A 481 -6.72 23.93 -5.66
CA LEU A 481 -7.92 24.76 -5.73
C LEU A 481 -8.09 25.35 -7.15
N PRO A 482 -9.32 25.67 -7.57
CA PRO A 482 -9.56 26.39 -8.81
C PRO A 482 -8.79 27.71 -8.88
N LYS A 483 -8.37 28.11 -10.09
CA LYS A 483 -7.54 29.31 -10.30
C LYS A 483 -8.18 30.60 -9.81
N TRP A 484 -9.52 30.69 -9.82
CA TRP A 484 -10.27 31.85 -9.33
C TRP A 484 -10.38 31.91 -7.80
N PHE A 485 -10.14 30.80 -7.09
CA PHE A 485 -10.38 30.71 -5.66
C PHE A 485 -9.48 31.66 -4.85
N PRO A 486 -8.16 31.80 -5.11
CA PRO A 486 -7.32 32.75 -4.40
C PRO A 486 -7.76 34.21 -4.53
N ASP A 487 -8.36 34.59 -5.66
CA ASP A 487 -8.84 35.94 -5.92
C ASP A 487 -10.15 36.22 -5.16
N LYS A 488 -11.08 35.24 -5.16
CA LYS A 488 -12.39 35.37 -4.52
C LYS A 488 -12.36 35.15 -3.00
N TYR A 489 -11.54 34.21 -2.54
CA TYR A 489 -11.45 33.77 -1.14
C TYR A 489 -10.00 33.87 -0.64
N SER A 490 -9.41 35.05 -0.77
CA SER A 490 -7.99 35.28 -0.46
C SER A 490 -7.61 34.87 0.96
N ASP A 491 -8.49 35.09 1.93
CA ASP A 491 -8.21 34.79 3.33
C ASP A 491 -8.21 33.29 3.62
N LEU A 492 -9.15 32.54 3.02
CA LEU A 492 -9.19 31.08 3.12
C LEU A 492 -7.96 30.46 2.45
N HIS A 493 -7.56 30.97 1.28
CA HIS A 493 -6.36 30.51 0.59
C HIS A 493 -5.08 30.82 1.38
N LYS A 494 -4.97 32.00 2.00
CA LYS A 494 -3.85 32.34 2.89
C LYS A 494 -3.77 31.40 4.10
N ASN A 495 -4.92 31.11 4.71
CA ASN A 495 -4.99 30.17 5.84
C ASN A 495 -4.56 28.77 5.40
N LEU A 496 -5.06 28.26 4.27
CA LEU A 496 -4.66 26.95 3.73
C LEU A 496 -3.15 26.87 3.47
N ARG A 497 -2.58 27.91 2.85
CA ARG A 497 -1.13 28.03 2.59
C ARG A 497 -0.28 28.06 3.87
N GLN A 498 -0.78 28.68 4.94
CA GLN A 498 -0.07 28.71 6.21
C GLN A 498 -0.20 27.37 6.95
N ASN A 499 -1.41 26.81 6.96
CA ASN A 499 -1.71 25.53 7.59
C ASN A 499 -0.92 24.37 6.96
N SER A 500 -0.49 24.49 5.70
CA SER A 500 0.38 23.50 5.05
C SER A 500 1.77 23.36 5.70
N ARG A 501 2.11 24.23 6.66
CA ARG A 501 3.37 24.20 7.43
C ARG A 501 3.14 23.85 8.92
N VAL A 502 1.92 23.49 9.28
CA VAL A 502 1.50 23.16 10.64
C VAL A 502 1.11 21.69 10.68
N LEU A 503 1.21 21.05 11.86
CA LEU A 503 0.72 19.69 12.05
C LEU A 503 -0.78 19.60 11.75
N THR A 504 -1.13 18.89 10.68
CA THR A 504 -2.50 18.57 10.29
C THR A 504 -2.78 17.08 10.45
N SER A 505 -4.04 16.72 10.61
CA SER A 505 -4.51 15.33 10.66
C SER A 505 -5.70 15.10 9.72
N PRO A 506 -6.07 13.84 9.43
CA PRO A 506 -7.29 13.53 8.68
C PRO A 506 -8.56 14.16 9.26
N TYR A 507 -8.59 14.42 10.58
CA TYR A 507 -9.71 15.14 11.21
C TYR A 507 -9.84 16.59 10.73
N ASP A 508 -8.73 17.27 10.42
CA ASP A 508 -8.77 18.61 9.86
C ASP A 508 -9.28 18.61 8.41
N VAL A 509 -8.94 17.57 7.64
CA VAL A 509 -9.46 17.38 6.29
C VAL A 509 -10.97 17.15 6.34
N TYR A 510 -11.44 16.27 7.22
CA TYR A 510 -12.87 16.07 7.49
C TYR A 510 -13.56 17.39 7.87
N ALA A 511 -12.98 18.15 8.81
CA ALA A 511 -13.47 19.44 9.23
C ALA A 511 -13.56 20.45 8.06
N THR A 512 -12.58 20.41 7.15
CA THR A 512 -12.54 21.23 5.95
C THR A 512 -13.67 20.89 4.99
N LEU A 513 -13.89 19.61 4.72
CA LEU A 513 -14.97 19.16 3.84
C LEU A 513 -16.34 19.54 4.43
N ARG A 514 -16.53 19.36 5.73
CA ARG A 514 -17.75 19.80 6.42
C ARG A 514 -17.95 21.32 6.33
N HIS A 515 -16.88 22.09 6.51
CA HIS A 515 -16.92 23.55 6.39
C HIS A 515 -17.25 24.01 4.96
N ILE A 516 -16.77 23.33 3.91
CA ILE A 516 -17.16 23.62 2.52
C ILE A 516 -18.67 23.44 2.33
N LEU A 517 -19.23 22.36 2.86
CA LEU A 517 -20.66 22.05 2.71
C LEU A 517 -21.58 23.02 3.46
N SER A 518 -21.08 23.66 4.53
CA SER A 518 -21.86 24.62 5.34
C SER A 518 -21.42 26.08 5.14
N TYR A 519 -20.50 26.35 4.21
CA TYR A 519 -19.94 27.68 4.01
C TYR A 519 -21.04 28.72 3.71
N PRO A 520 -21.02 29.93 4.30
CA PRO A 520 -19.95 30.53 5.10
C PRO A 520 -19.98 30.19 6.60
N GLN A 521 -20.94 29.38 7.06
CA GLN A 521 -21.03 29.02 8.46
C GLN A 521 -20.06 27.88 8.81
N TYR A 522 -19.34 28.03 9.92
CA TYR A 522 -18.56 26.93 10.47
C TYR A 522 -19.51 25.90 11.11
N PRO A 523 -19.38 24.59 10.80
CA PRO A 523 -20.32 23.59 11.27
C PRO A 523 -20.11 23.28 12.76
N SER A 524 -21.18 23.31 13.54
CA SER A 524 -21.14 23.17 15.02
C SER A 524 -20.92 21.75 15.52
N GLU A 525 -21.05 20.74 14.66
CA GLU A 525 -20.96 19.31 15.02
C GLU A 525 -19.52 18.76 15.03
N ILE A 526 -18.53 19.55 14.61
CA ILE A 526 -17.14 19.10 14.60
C ILE A 526 -16.62 19.08 16.04
N ILE A 527 -16.37 17.87 16.55
CA ILE A 527 -15.80 17.64 17.88
C ILE A 527 -14.26 17.62 17.82
N THR A 528 -13.70 17.04 16.75
CA THR A 528 -12.24 16.85 16.58
C THR A 528 -11.80 17.37 15.21
N GLY A 529 -10.66 18.07 15.19
CA GLY A 529 -10.11 18.69 13.98
C GLY A 529 -10.59 20.12 13.75
N GLN A 530 -9.86 20.86 12.92
CA GLN A 530 -10.16 22.24 12.55
C GLN A 530 -10.10 22.39 11.03
N SER A 531 -11.02 23.17 10.44
CA SER A 531 -10.97 23.41 9.00
C SER A 531 -9.64 24.06 8.60
N LEU A 532 -9.02 23.51 7.56
CA LEU A 532 -7.80 24.04 6.93
C LEU A 532 -8.02 25.41 6.26
N PHE A 533 -9.27 25.87 6.12
CA PHE A 533 -9.59 27.24 5.71
C PHE A 533 -9.63 28.25 6.87
N SER A 534 -9.57 27.77 8.11
CA SER A 534 -9.38 28.58 9.31
C SER A 534 -7.91 28.49 9.72
N ARG A 535 -7.32 29.61 10.15
CA ARG A 535 -5.92 29.63 10.59
C ARG A 535 -5.72 28.71 11.80
N ILE A 536 -4.82 27.74 11.68
CA ILE A 536 -4.40 26.88 12.79
C ILE A 536 -3.20 27.53 13.46
N ASP A 537 -3.33 27.84 14.74
CA ASP A 537 -2.25 28.43 15.54
C ASP A 537 -1.19 27.37 15.89
N GLU A 538 -0.01 27.51 15.30
CA GLU A 538 1.13 26.63 15.50
C GLU A 538 1.56 26.52 16.97
N ARG A 539 1.38 27.59 17.77
CA ARG A 539 1.80 27.60 19.19
C ARG A 539 0.89 26.75 20.07
N ASN A 540 -0.37 26.59 19.65
CA ASN A 540 -1.38 25.84 20.38
C ASN A 540 -1.66 24.47 19.73
N ARG A 541 -1.02 24.16 18.59
CA ARG A 541 -1.23 22.91 17.87
C ARG A 541 -0.39 21.79 18.46
N THR A 542 -1.05 20.90 19.19
CA THR A 542 -0.48 19.65 19.71
C THR A 542 -1.11 18.44 19.03
N CYS A 543 -0.45 17.27 19.09
CA CYS A 543 -1.05 16.00 18.62
C CYS A 543 -2.43 15.75 19.24
N ALA A 544 -2.60 15.97 20.54
CA ALA A 544 -3.89 15.83 21.21
C ALA A 544 -4.95 16.77 20.62
N SER A 545 -4.62 18.04 20.39
CA SER A 545 -5.55 19.00 19.73
C SER A 545 -5.86 18.63 18.28
N ALA A 546 -5.00 17.82 17.64
CA ALA A 546 -5.17 17.29 16.29
C ALA A 546 -5.96 15.96 16.26
N GLY A 547 -6.37 15.44 17.42
CA GLY A 547 -6.98 14.12 17.53
C GLY A 547 -5.98 12.97 17.31
N VAL A 548 -4.68 13.24 17.45
CA VAL A 548 -3.62 12.25 17.28
C VAL A 548 -3.14 11.77 18.64
N GLU A 549 -3.28 10.47 18.90
CA GLU A 549 -2.82 9.84 20.13
C GLU A 549 -1.28 9.73 20.20
N ASP A 550 -0.74 9.57 21.41
CA ASP A 550 0.71 9.66 21.65
C ASP A 550 1.55 8.63 20.89
N HIS A 551 1.01 7.45 20.59
CA HIS A 551 1.70 6.41 19.81
C HIS A 551 1.66 6.66 18.29
N TRP A 552 0.77 7.54 17.82
CA TRP A 552 0.70 8.05 16.45
C TRP A 552 1.35 9.43 16.29
N CYS A 553 1.65 10.12 17.38
CA CYS A 553 2.16 11.47 17.38
C CYS A 553 3.58 11.54 16.79
N PRO A 554 3.79 12.28 15.69
CA PRO A 554 5.11 12.42 15.08
C PRO A 554 5.92 13.58 15.67
N CYS A 555 5.35 14.35 16.61
CA CYS A 555 6.08 15.44 17.27
C CYS A 555 7.24 14.91 18.11
N LEU A 556 8.32 15.68 18.11
CA LEU A 556 9.51 15.41 18.91
C LEU A 556 9.39 16.12 20.26
N ASP A 557 9.97 15.49 21.28
CA ASP A 557 10.07 15.96 22.65
C ASP A 557 11.53 15.80 23.13
N LEU A 558 11.88 16.47 24.22
CA LEU A 558 13.21 16.36 24.81
C LEU A 558 13.30 15.12 25.71
N GLU A 559 14.05 14.12 25.25
CA GLU A 559 14.34 12.92 26.01
C GLU A 559 15.69 13.09 26.73
N ALA A 560 15.72 12.85 28.05
CA ALA A 560 16.96 12.84 28.82
C ALA A 560 17.86 11.68 28.37
N VAL A 561 19.15 11.95 28.17
CA VAL A 561 20.13 10.96 27.67
C VAL A 561 21.28 10.76 28.66
N SER A 562 21.96 9.63 28.54
CA SER A 562 23.14 9.32 29.37
C SER A 562 24.28 10.28 29.04
N LEU A 563 24.97 10.76 30.08
CA LEU A 563 26.11 11.68 29.94
C LEU A 563 27.36 10.99 29.37
N GLU A 564 27.37 9.66 29.43
CA GLU A 564 28.41 8.79 28.90
C GLU A 564 28.28 8.53 27.39
N GLU A 565 27.17 8.95 26.76
CA GLU A 565 26.99 8.83 25.31
C GLU A 565 28.10 9.62 24.55
N PRO A 566 28.76 9.02 23.55
CA PRO A 566 29.80 9.69 22.77
C PRO A 566 29.33 11.01 22.15
N GLU A 567 28.11 11.03 21.62
CA GLU A 567 27.47 12.18 20.98
C GLU A 567 27.30 13.37 21.97
N VAL A 568 26.99 13.09 23.24
CA VAL A 568 26.85 14.11 24.29
C VAL A 568 28.20 14.76 24.61
N THR A 569 29.24 13.93 24.72
CA THR A 569 30.61 14.43 24.96
C THR A 569 31.15 15.21 23.77
N GLU A 570 30.87 14.75 22.55
CA GLU A 570 31.28 15.39 21.30
C GLU A 570 30.62 16.76 21.13
N THR A 571 29.30 16.83 21.32
CA THR A 571 28.54 18.08 21.24
C THR A 571 28.98 19.10 22.31
N ALA A 572 29.21 18.68 23.55
CA ALA A 572 29.74 19.57 24.59
C ALA A 572 31.13 20.13 24.26
N LYS A 573 32.05 19.27 23.77
CA LYS A 573 33.39 19.69 23.33
C LYS A 573 33.33 20.66 22.15
N PHE A 574 32.42 20.42 21.21
CA PHE A 574 32.18 21.32 20.09
C PHE A 574 31.78 22.71 20.57
N VAL A 575 30.83 22.82 21.51
CA VAL A 575 30.41 24.13 22.05
C VAL A 575 31.56 24.85 22.75
N VAL A 576 32.34 24.15 23.58
CA VAL A 576 33.53 24.75 24.23
C VAL A 576 34.56 25.21 23.20
N THR A 577 34.75 24.46 22.13
CA THR A 577 35.65 24.84 21.03
C THR A 577 35.15 26.06 20.30
N PHE A 578 33.84 26.13 20.02
CA PHE A 578 33.20 27.28 19.43
C PHE A 578 33.36 28.55 20.30
N ILE A 579 33.09 28.45 21.60
CA ILE A 579 33.28 29.57 22.55
C ILE A 579 34.73 30.04 22.55
N ASN A 580 35.70 29.12 22.61
CA ASN A 580 37.12 29.47 22.52
C ASN A 580 37.49 30.11 21.19
N GLY A 581 36.83 29.71 20.09
CA GLY A 581 36.96 30.36 18.79
C GLY A 581 36.52 31.82 18.83
N LEU A 582 35.39 32.12 19.48
CA LEU A 582 34.90 33.49 19.68
C LEU A 582 35.84 34.32 20.58
N THR A 583 36.33 33.75 21.67
CA THR A 583 37.20 34.45 22.62
C THR A 583 38.67 34.55 22.17
N SER A 584 39.00 34.05 20.99
CA SER A 584 40.35 34.14 20.40
C SER A 584 40.39 34.80 19.01
N GLN A 585 39.30 35.47 18.62
CA GLN A 585 39.15 36.09 17.30
C GLN A 585 40.16 37.20 17.01
N ASN A 586 40.60 37.94 18.04
CA ASN A 586 41.59 38.99 17.92
C ASN A 586 42.61 38.94 19.07
N ASP A 587 43.72 39.65 18.91
CA ASP A 587 44.84 39.58 19.86
C ASP A 587 44.52 40.21 21.22
N GLU A 588 43.60 41.17 21.28
CA GLU A 588 43.14 41.77 22.54
C GLU A 588 42.37 40.75 23.39
N LEU A 589 41.40 40.05 22.80
CA LEU A 589 40.63 39.00 23.47
C LEU A 589 41.53 37.83 23.91
N ARG A 590 42.55 37.47 23.12
CA ARG A 590 43.53 36.44 23.50
C ARG A 590 44.33 36.79 24.74
N GLN A 591 44.57 38.07 25.00
CA GLN A 591 45.28 38.53 26.20
C GLN A 591 44.36 38.61 27.42
N LEU A 592 43.07 38.89 27.21
CA LEU A 592 42.08 39.07 28.28
C LEU A 592 41.36 37.76 28.67
N CYS A 593 41.20 36.81 27.75
CA CYS A 593 40.44 35.60 27.96
C CYS A 593 41.35 34.37 28.11
N GLN A 594 41.16 33.62 29.19
CA GLN A 594 41.79 32.32 29.34
C GLN A 594 41.03 31.25 28.54
N ARG A 595 41.77 30.34 27.90
CA ARG A 595 41.19 29.22 27.14
C ARG A 595 40.38 28.31 28.07
N LEU A 596 39.10 28.15 27.75
CA LEU A 596 38.16 27.31 28.49
C LEU A 596 38.35 25.83 28.16
N LYS A 597 38.14 24.97 29.16
CA LYS A 597 38.07 23.52 29.04
C LYS A 597 36.74 23.04 29.60
N LEU A 598 36.16 22.01 29.00
CA LEU A 598 34.99 21.34 29.57
C LEU A 598 35.37 20.74 30.94
N LYS A 599 34.65 21.11 32.00
CA LYS A 599 34.86 20.59 33.36
C LYS A 599 33.92 19.43 33.65
N GLU A 600 32.62 19.65 33.44
CA GLU A 600 31.57 18.69 33.79
C GLU A 600 30.33 18.94 32.91
N ILE A 601 29.63 17.88 32.50
CA ILE A 601 28.30 17.99 31.88
C ILE A 601 27.27 17.72 32.99
N LYS A 602 26.28 18.61 33.13
CA LYS A 602 25.24 18.54 34.18
C LYS A 602 23.99 17.82 33.73
N SER A 603 23.55 18.09 32.51
CA SER A 603 22.38 17.43 31.92
C SER A 603 22.51 17.42 30.39
N ALA A 604 21.88 16.44 29.78
CA ALA A 604 21.81 16.31 28.33
C ALA A 604 20.44 15.76 27.94
N PHE A 605 19.85 16.38 26.92
CA PHE A 605 18.59 15.96 26.31
C PHE A 605 18.79 15.87 24.79
N ARG A 606 18.04 14.99 24.13
CA ARG A 606 17.96 14.95 22.67
C ARG A 606 16.51 14.98 22.21
N GLU A 607 16.24 15.63 21.08
CA GLU A 607 14.93 15.58 20.42
C GLU A 607 14.63 14.16 19.94
N MET A 608 13.54 13.57 20.45
CA MET A 608 13.07 12.22 20.10
C MET A 608 11.55 12.18 20.04
N PRO A 609 10.93 11.30 19.24
CA PRO A 609 9.48 11.09 19.30
C PRO A 609 9.04 10.65 20.70
N LYS A 610 7.76 10.84 21.03
CA LYS A 610 7.21 10.37 22.31
C LYS A 610 7.50 8.89 22.55
N GLU A 611 7.73 8.54 23.81
CA GLU A 611 8.09 7.16 24.20
C GLU A 611 7.05 6.12 23.73
N ALA A 612 5.76 6.46 23.75
CA ALA A 612 4.69 5.60 23.24
C ALA A 612 4.88 5.25 21.76
N MET A 613 5.32 6.20 20.93
CA MET A 613 5.62 5.98 19.51
C MET A 613 6.90 5.14 19.34
N GLN A 614 7.94 5.44 20.14
CA GLN A 614 9.18 4.66 20.12
C GLN A 614 8.94 3.19 20.47
N ARG A 615 8.00 2.90 21.38
CA ARG A 615 7.63 1.55 21.82
C ARG A 615 6.48 0.92 21.03
N PHE A 616 5.82 1.64 20.14
CA PHE A 616 4.69 1.13 19.36
C PHE A 616 5.09 -0.09 18.52
N VAL A 617 4.34 -1.19 18.65
CA VAL A 617 4.55 -2.40 17.85
C VAL A 617 3.37 -2.61 16.91
N ASP A 618 2.16 -2.67 17.46
CA ASP A 618 0.95 -2.93 16.70
C ASP A 618 -0.30 -2.41 17.43
N THR A 619 -1.44 -2.49 16.76
CA THR A 619 -2.78 -2.32 17.35
C THR A 619 -3.53 -3.64 17.33
N LYS A 620 -4.40 -3.87 18.31
CA LYS A 620 -5.29 -5.03 18.39
C LYS A 620 -6.72 -4.59 18.69
N ARG A 621 -7.66 -5.52 18.52
CA ARG A 621 -9.07 -5.29 18.90
C ARG A 621 -9.18 -4.86 20.35
N GLY A 622 -10.07 -3.90 20.59
CA GLY A 622 -10.41 -3.46 21.93
C GLY A 622 -10.88 -4.63 22.79
N ALA A 623 -10.68 -4.56 24.11
CA ALA A 623 -11.00 -5.63 25.04
C ALA A 623 -12.48 -6.11 25.01
N ASN A 624 -13.36 -5.35 24.36
CA ASN A 624 -14.80 -5.60 24.24
C ASN A 624 -15.30 -5.71 22.77
N ASP A 625 -14.42 -5.83 21.76
CA ASP A 625 -14.81 -5.68 20.33
C ASP A 625 -15.52 -4.34 20.01
N GLU A 626 -15.33 -3.31 20.85
CA GLU A 626 -15.92 -1.98 20.62
C GLU A 626 -15.31 -1.27 19.40
N CYS A 627 -14.08 -1.62 19.06
CA CYS A 627 -13.45 -1.19 17.83
C CYS A 627 -12.30 -2.13 17.43
N ASP A 628 -12.02 -2.20 16.13
CA ASP A 628 -11.06 -3.15 15.56
C ASP A 628 -9.59 -2.84 15.91
N TYR A 629 -9.26 -1.59 16.27
CA TYR A 629 -7.87 -1.11 16.39
C TYR A 629 -7.55 -0.20 17.59
N CYS A 630 -8.34 -0.21 18.66
CA CYS A 630 -8.21 0.74 19.78
C CYS A 630 -7.23 0.30 20.87
N ALA A 631 -6.81 -0.97 20.90
CA ALA A 631 -5.86 -1.42 21.91
C ALA A 631 -4.44 -1.38 21.34
N VAL A 632 -3.54 -0.69 22.03
CA VAL A 632 -2.15 -0.54 21.59
C VAL A 632 -1.28 -1.64 22.17
N VAL A 633 -0.39 -2.19 21.35
CA VAL A 633 0.68 -3.09 21.77
C VAL A 633 1.98 -2.30 21.81
N LEU A 634 2.53 -2.16 23.01
CA LEU A 634 3.82 -1.51 23.25
C LEU A 634 4.87 -2.57 23.60
N GLY A 635 6.03 -2.48 22.96
CA GLY A 635 7.19 -3.34 23.20
C GLY A 635 8.39 -2.55 23.72
N GLU A 636 9.58 -3.03 23.37
CA GLU A 636 10.84 -2.32 23.63
C GLU A 636 10.98 -1.09 22.74
N LYS A 637 11.89 -0.17 23.11
CA LYS A 637 12.18 1.01 22.28
C LYS A 637 12.80 0.57 20.96
N SER A 638 12.26 1.11 19.86
CA SER A 638 12.82 0.96 18.52
C SER A 638 14.29 1.38 18.43
N VAL A 639 15.00 0.79 17.48
CA VAL A 639 16.39 1.16 17.16
C VAL A 639 16.48 2.66 16.88
N ASN A 640 17.30 3.36 17.67
CA ASN A 640 17.49 4.79 17.55
C ASN A 640 18.45 5.14 16.40
N THR A 641 17.86 5.50 15.26
CA THR A 641 18.59 5.96 14.08
C THR A 641 18.85 7.47 14.06
N LEU A 642 18.29 8.22 15.02
CA LEU A 642 18.33 9.69 15.06
C LEU A 642 19.46 10.25 15.93
N ALA A 643 20.16 9.44 16.73
CA ALA A 643 21.20 9.92 17.64
C ALA A 643 22.27 10.80 16.97
N LYS A 644 22.59 10.53 15.69
CA LYS A 644 23.57 11.30 14.91
C LYS A 644 22.94 12.38 14.01
N ASP A 645 21.62 12.51 14.02
CA ASP A 645 20.87 13.43 13.16
C ASP A 645 19.68 14.04 13.92
N THR A 646 19.96 14.61 15.09
CA THR A 646 18.97 15.22 15.98
C THR A 646 19.52 16.45 16.70
N LEU A 647 18.65 17.22 17.35
CA LEU A 647 19.02 18.31 18.23
C LEU A 647 19.34 17.79 19.63
N TYR A 648 20.47 18.21 20.18
CA TYR A 648 20.85 18.02 21.57
C TYR A 648 20.73 19.34 22.34
N GLN A 649 20.22 19.27 23.57
CA GLN A 649 20.26 20.38 24.53
C GLN A 649 21.10 19.96 25.72
N LEU A 650 22.12 20.75 26.03
CA LEU A 650 23.15 20.43 27.01
C LEU A 650 23.23 21.52 28.06
N GLN A 651 23.47 21.13 29.30
CA GLN A 651 23.95 22.03 30.35
C GLN A 651 25.31 21.54 30.85
N PHE A 652 26.31 22.42 30.89
CA PHE A 652 27.67 22.04 31.25
C PHE A 652 28.43 23.18 31.95
N VAL A 653 29.51 22.81 32.63
CA VAL A 653 30.41 23.72 33.34
C VAL A 653 31.78 23.72 32.69
N THR A 654 32.43 24.89 32.61
CA THR A 654 33.81 25.01 32.12
C THR A 654 34.80 25.41 33.20
N SER A 655 36.08 25.13 32.95
CA SER A 655 37.23 25.55 33.76
C SER A 655 38.16 26.43 32.91
N PRO A 656 38.82 27.44 33.50
CA PRO A 656 38.91 27.75 34.93
C PRO A 656 37.89 28.76 35.44
N ASN A 657 37.02 29.28 34.58
CA ASN A 657 36.04 30.30 34.96
C ASN A 657 34.86 29.78 35.80
N GLU A 658 34.71 28.45 35.93
CA GLU A 658 33.57 27.82 36.61
C GLU A 658 32.21 28.26 36.04
N GLY A 659 32.18 28.61 34.75
CA GLY A 659 30.98 29.12 34.09
C GLY A 659 29.99 28.00 33.77
N PHE A 660 28.70 28.26 34.00
CA PHE A 660 27.58 27.39 33.63
C PHE A 660 27.01 27.83 32.27
N TYR A 661 26.82 26.87 31.36
CA TYR A 661 26.37 27.10 30.00
C TYR A 661 25.23 26.18 29.64
N GLU A 662 24.26 26.71 28.90
CA GLU A 662 23.22 25.94 28.22
C GLU A 662 23.36 26.13 26.71
N ALA A 663 23.31 25.05 25.94
CA ALA A 663 23.47 25.10 24.49
C ALA A 663 22.58 24.09 23.77
N SER A 664 22.01 24.53 22.65
CA SER A 664 21.33 23.67 21.67
C SER A 664 22.27 23.39 20.49
N VAL A 665 22.56 22.13 20.21
CA VAL A 665 23.49 21.68 19.18
C VAL A 665 22.77 20.73 18.23
N ARG A 666 22.71 21.08 16.95
CA ARG A 666 22.15 20.23 15.91
C ARG A 666 23.21 19.30 15.36
N MET A 667 23.04 18.01 15.57
CA MET A 667 23.83 16.96 14.92
C MET A 667 23.26 16.70 13.53
N LYS A 668 24.12 16.66 12.52
CA LYS A 668 23.77 16.20 11.17
C LYS A 668 24.80 15.18 10.71
N LYS A 669 24.39 13.92 10.56
CA LYS A 669 25.27 12.80 10.20
C LYS A 669 26.52 12.70 11.11
N GLY A 670 26.34 12.96 12.40
CA GLY A 670 27.42 12.94 13.38
C GLY A 670 28.21 14.25 13.47
N VAL A 671 27.94 15.24 12.63
CA VAL A 671 28.65 16.53 12.66
C VAL A 671 27.85 17.54 13.49
N PRO A 672 28.40 18.06 14.60
CA PRO A 672 27.72 19.07 15.41
C PRO A 672 27.74 20.44 14.73
N SER A 673 26.63 21.16 14.84
CA SER A 673 26.47 22.53 14.37
C SER A 673 25.57 23.31 15.33
N LEU A 674 25.74 24.63 15.41
CA LEU A 674 24.78 25.47 16.14
C LEU A 674 23.65 25.86 15.17
N PRO A 675 22.37 25.70 15.56
CA PRO A 675 21.27 26.13 14.71
C PRO A 675 21.19 27.68 14.65
N GLY A 676 21.81 28.29 13.63
CA GLY A 676 21.48 29.66 13.15
C GLY A 676 22.63 30.53 12.58
N ASP A 677 22.26 31.38 11.59
CA ASP A 677 22.82 32.71 11.26
C ASP A 677 21.82 33.80 11.72
N VAL A 678 22.29 34.99 12.07
CA VAL A 678 21.61 36.12 12.74
C VAL A 678 20.34 36.66 12.05
N ASN A 679 19.18 36.67 12.74
CA ASN A 679 18.24 37.81 12.88
C ASN A 679 16.99 37.44 13.71
N GLY A 680 16.77 38.14 14.82
CA GLY A 680 15.51 38.14 15.57
C GLY A 680 15.49 37.34 16.88
N LEU A 681 16.11 37.92 17.92
CA LEU A 681 15.86 37.69 19.35
C LEU A 681 16.01 36.25 19.91
N ILE A 682 17.24 35.98 20.41
CA ILE A 682 17.60 35.37 21.72
C ILE A 682 17.10 33.92 21.95
N GLN A 683 17.96 32.92 22.19
CA GLN A 683 18.61 32.76 23.50
C GLN A 683 19.83 31.80 23.45
N PHE A 684 21.05 32.36 23.52
CA PHE A 684 22.09 31.76 24.35
C PHE A 684 21.70 32.14 25.78
N ASP A 685 21.07 31.23 26.53
CA ASP A 685 20.79 31.48 27.94
C ASP A 685 22.05 31.24 28.76
N LEU A 686 22.99 32.19 28.65
CA LEU A 686 24.15 32.29 29.51
C LEU A 686 23.69 32.83 30.88
N LYS A 687 23.03 31.98 31.68
CA LYS A 687 22.88 32.24 33.12
C LYS A 687 24.23 32.07 33.80
N ILE A 688 25.02 33.13 33.82
CA ILE A 688 26.20 33.24 34.68
C ILE A 688 25.68 33.54 36.10
N GLU A 689 25.30 32.52 36.85
CA GLU A 689 25.07 32.67 38.29
C GLU A 689 26.42 32.84 38.99
N ARG A 690 26.79 34.08 39.33
CA ARG A 690 27.89 34.36 40.25
C ARG A 690 27.48 33.89 41.65
N TYR A 691 27.93 32.71 42.04
CA TYR A 691 27.99 32.35 43.46
C TYR A 691 29.07 33.17 44.16
N THR A 692 28.72 34.34 44.68
CA THR A 692 29.54 35.03 45.69
C THR A 692 29.26 34.41 47.05
N THR A 693 30.20 33.62 47.58
CA THR A 693 30.24 33.25 48.99
C THR A 693 30.64 34.45 49.87
N PRO A 694 30.13 34.54 51.11
CA PRO A 694 30.28 35.74 51.94
C PRO A 694 31.61 35.72 52.71
N ALA A 695 32.40 36.78 52.61
CA ALA A 695 33.54 37.02 53.49
C ALA A 695 33.59 38.49 53.94
N HIS A 696 33.25 38.66 55.23
CA HIS A 696 33.73 39.63 56.22
C HIS A 696 34.11 41.08 55.82
N GLN A 697 33.38 42.01 56.45
CA GLN A 697 33.86 43.16 57.24
C GLN A 697 35.14 43.91 56.78
N HIS A 698 35.01 45.18 56.41
CA HIS A 698 35.35 46.34 57.29
C HIS A 698 35.29 47.69 56.52
N VAL A 699 34.51 48.62 57.10
CA VAL A 699 34.84 50.04 57.46
C VAL A 699 35.17 51.10 56.39
N ALA A 700 34.35 52.16 56.41
CA ALA A 700 34.56 53.60 56.16
C ALA A 700 35.22 54.03 54.83
N SER A 701 34.78 55.07 54.11
CA SER A 701 34.04 56.29 54.45
C SER A 701 33.35 56.84 53.22
#